data_AF-A0A2A3Y1B3-F1
#
_entry.id   AF-A0A2A3Y1B3-F1
#
_cell.length_a   1.000
_cell.length_b   1.000
_cell.length_c   1.000
_cell.angle_alpha   90.00
_cell.angle_beta   90.00
_cell.angle_gamma   90.00
#
_symmetry.space_group_name_H-M   'P 1'
#
loop_
_entity.id
_entity.type
_entity.pdbx_description
1 polymer ?
#
loop_
_entity_poly.entity_id
_entity_poly.type
_entity_poly.pdbx_seq_one_letter_code
_entity_poly.pdbx_strand_id
1 'polypeptide(L)'
;MANVWAWVGLSWTDRIRLVLDQYGDRITDLSIFGWIVGKDGTLTETFDPAQLDAYRAKWPHIRWWGCFRNMDDPIDGPYTIFEALRDSATARTRLADQVETKMFDMYPWLYGVDLDMEAGGNTRSADSEELFRVVTNRAHSLGKKASGALPALTATGSVGGENWVRYKQLGQILDHVSIMSYDFAWSGSAPGPVSPGFWLEQVYDWAASQIDPAKVSMGLPLYAYFWSIHDYPASWGATRRGVSGTYYSAWQYFTGARPWSDTGTHEAIGWLCYRDESSRSLFGYLDVYDWLEATQWDSVSGAVGGEFQGKQYAVRYGQPAAVPIWGVTDNSVGSSRIDYKMRAEPVIASNGQAVTPKVGFTLTTELIQREAIAATIIDDYASSSQQLSNVYSEPSGAWAFEQVTDTYKQYRGTGELVFDNAFGAQSLYAMARFQFATGGTFSVTSQGITAELTNTGTLRLMRGSTVLGSTNVGAQQVGGAAQVGRCVLALRVREGSARVYFSNAETTIPMRLEATTTPPGGATGYKSTGIAWIDHIYLGDGWLYQPREAIEVEINGQRKVLGRVERTNVTWDSQNRFRPNNDVEESATRETGYALDWVFAHWKDLPINAGIETTVTIRPLDHDVWIGRQLIGDRDGFSEVWFTDAQTIVHWLGRAVLDWGLQGCALWSLGQEDIRLHEALAGGLLPPESKRLDE
;
A
#
# COMPACT_ATOMS: atom_id res chain seq x y z
N MET A 1 29.46 15.34 15.24
CA MET A 1 28.54 14.24 15.61
C MET A 1 27.22 14.54 14.91
N ALA A 2 26.56 13.55 14.34
CA ALA A 2 25.26 13.74 13.72
C ALA A 2 24.24 14.18 14.78
N ASN A 3 23.25 14.98 14.40
CA ASN A 3 22.18 15.36 15.33
C ASN A 3 21.26 14.18 15.60
N VAL A 4 20.79 14.09 16.84
CA VAL A 4 19.84 13.09 17.30
C VAL A 4 18.68 13.84 17.91
N TRP A 5 17.61 13.94 17.14
CA TRP A 5 16.35 14.54 17.55
C TRP A 5 15.42 13.46 18.09
N ALA A 6 14.66 13.71 19.15
CA ALA A 6 13.63 12.78 19.63
C ALA A 6 12.40 13.53 20.18
N TRP A 7 11.31 12.79 20.40
CA TRP A 7 10.08 13.30 21.00
C TRP A 7 9.76 12.63 22.34
N VAL A 8 9.23 13.43 23.27
CA VAL A 8 8.74 13.01 24.60
C VAL A 8 7.42 13.72 24.93
N GLY A 9 6.68 13.23 25.92
CA GLY A 9 5.49 13.91 26.44
C GLY A 9 4.15 13.34 25.96
N LEU A 10 4.13 12.61 24.84
CA LEU A 10 2.97 11.79 24.44
C LEU A 10 2.79 10.60 25.40
N SER A 11 3.90 10.09 25.91
CA SER A 11 3.97 9.10 26.98
C SER A 11 5.07 9.49 27.96
N TRP A 12 4.97 9.06 29.22
CA TRP A 12 5.94 9.39 30.26
C TRP A 12 6.25 8.19 31.16
N THR A 13 7.04 7.27 30.63
CA THR A 13 7.35 5.98 31.25
C THR A 13 8.68 5.98 32.00
N ASP A 14 8.93 4.96 32.81
CA ASP A 14 10.22 4.78 33.50
C ASP A 14 11.39 4.64 32.51
N ARG A 15 11.14 4.07 31.31
CA ARG A 15 12.16 3.96 30.25
C ARG A 15 12.56 5.33 29.70
N ILE A 16 11.60 6.21 29.47
CA ILE A 16 11.89 7.59 29.04
C ILE A 16 12.75 8.29 30.08
N ARG A 17 12.38 8.16 31.36
CA ARG A 17 13.14 8.76 32.47
C ARG A 17 14.55 8.18 32.58
N LEU A 18 14.71 6.87 32.39
CA LEU A 18 16.01 6.20 32.35
C LEU A 18 16.87 6.74 31.21
N VAL A 19 16.31 6.86 30.01
CA VAL A 19 17.03 7.36 28.83
C VAL A 19 17.49 8.80 29.04
N LEU A 20 16.59 9.67 29.49
CA LEU A 20 16.94 11.06 29.76
C LEU A 20 17.93 11.19 30.92
N ASP A 21 17.89 10.32 31.92
CA ASP A 21 18.86 10.34 33.00
C ASP A 21 20.25 9.87 32.52
N GLN A 22 20.33 8.74 31.83
CA GLN A 22 21.59 8.05 31.56
C GLN A 22 22.25 8.43 30.24
N TYR A 23 21.45 8.78 29.22
CA TYR A 23 21.90 8.91 27.83
C TYR A 23 21.59 10.27 27.20
N GLY A 24 21.26 11.27 28.02
CA GLY A 24 20.98 12.62 27.50
C GLY A 24 22.19 13.26 26.79
N ASP A 25 23.42 12.80 27.04
CA ASP A 25 24.62 13.18 26.29
C ASP A 25 24.61 12.73 24.82
N ARG A 26 23.69 11.84 24.43
CA ARG A 26 23.52 11.31 23.07
C ARG A 26 22.43 12.01 22.28
N ILE A 27 21.69 12.92 22.90
CA ILE A 27 20.53 13.60 22.32
C ILE A 27 20.90 15.06 22.08
N THR A 28 20.60 15.59 20.90
CA THR A 28 20.85 17.01 20.60
C THR A 28 19.60 17.85 20.75
N ASP A 29 18.44 17.28 20.41
CA ASP A 29 17.17 18.00 20.36
C ASP A 29 16.05 17.14 20.93
N LEU A 30 15.20 17.74 21.76
CA LEU A 30 13.99 17.12 22.27
C LEU A 30 12.77 17.99 22.03
N SER A 31 11.85 17.47 21.21
CA SER A 31 10.51 18.02 21.05
C SER A 31 9.58 17.49 22.14
N ILE A 32 8.92 18.41 22.83
CA ILE A 32 8.01 18.12 23.93
C ILE A 32 6.60 18.16 23.38
N PHE A 33 5.91 17.02 23.30
CA PHE A 33 4.47 16.89 23.02
C PHE A 33 3.61 17.45 24.16
N GLY A 34 3.81 18.73 24.43
CA GLY A 34 3.22 19.47 25.53
C GLY A 34 1.90 20.09 25.19
N TRP A 35 1.54 20.25 23.91
CA TRP A 35 0.34 20.99 23.53
C TRP A 35 -0.47 20.30 22.42
N ILE A 36 -1.78 20.51 22.46
CA ILE A 36 -2.70 20.25 21.34
C ILE A 36 -3.31 21.57 20.88
N VAL A 37 -3.62 21.67 19.58
CA VAL A 37 -4.23 22.86 18.98
C VAL A 37 -5.69 22.61 18.60
N GLY A 38 -6.58 23.54 18.93
CA GLY A 38 -7.98 23.52 18.52
C GLY A 38 -8.25 24.26 17.19
N LYS A 39 -9.45 24.07 16.63
CA LYS A 39 -9.89 24.69 15.36
C LYS A 39 -9.73 26.21 15.29
N ASP A 40 -9.85 26.89 16.42
CA ASP A 40 -9.78 28.35 16.51
C ASP A 40 -8.36 28.88 16.75
N GLY A 41 -7.36 28.00 16.86
CA GLY A 41 -5.97 28.33 17.17
C GLY A 41 -5.64 28.37 18.66
N THR A 42 -6.54 27.93 19.55
CA THR A 42 -6.22 27.80 20.98
C THR A 42 -5.27 26.63 21.25
N LEU A 43 -4.29 26.83 22.15
CA LEU A 43 -3.41 25.77 22.62
C LEU A 43 -3.83 25.29 24.01
N THR A 44 -3.90 23.97 24.17
CA THR A 44 -4.14 23.31 25.47
C THR A 44 -2.91 22.50 25.84
N GLU A 45 -2.41 22.70 27.05
CA GLU A 45 -1.27 21.94 27.57
C GLU A 45 -1.69 20.53 27.99
N THR A 46 -0.98 19.52 27.50
CA THR A 46 -1.23 18.08 27.72
C THR A 46 -0.13 17.37 28.49
N PHE A 47 1.03 18.01 28.66
CA PHE A 47 2.15 17.46 29.43
C PHE A 47 2.85 18.60 30.17
N ASP A 48 3.05 18.43 31.48
CA ASP A 48 3.74 19.39 32.34
C ASP A 48 5.26 19.40 32.05
N PRO A 49 5.81 20.49 31.45
CA PRO A 49 7.22 20.57 31.12
C PRO A 49 8.15 20.62 32.35
N ALA A 50 7.64 20.89 33.56
CA ALA A 50 8.43 20.89 34.79
C ALA A 50 9.01 19.50 35.10
N GLN A 51 8.38 18.43 34.59
CA GLN A 51 8.92 17.07 34.67
C GLN A 51 10.29 16.90 33.99
N LEU A 52 10.70 17.86 33.15
CA LEU A 52 11.96 17.85 32.43
C LEU A 52 13.08 18.62 33.14
N ASP A 53 12.80 19.33 34.23
CA ASP A 53 13.75 20.28 34.84
C ASP A 53 15.05 19.62 35.30
N ALA A 54 14.98 18.43 35.90
CA ALA A 54 16.17 17.69 36.34
C ALA A 54 17.07 17.31 35.15
N TYR A 55 16.47 16.88 34.03
CA TYR A 55 17.21 16.50 32.82
C TYR A 55 17.79 17.70 32.10
N ARG A 56 17.06 18.82 32.06
CA ARG A 56 17.55 20.09 31.52
C ARG A 56 18.77 20.61 32.28
N ALA A 57 18.73 20.53 33.61
CA ALA A 57 19.85 20.92 34.45
C ALA A 57 21.07 20.00 34.24
N LYS A 58 20.83 18.69 34.07
CA LYS A 58 21.88 17.69 33.83
C LYS A 58 22.51 17.82 32.44
N TRP A 59 21.71 18.11 31.43
CA TRP A 59 22.10 18.12 30.01
C TRP A 59 21.86 19.49 29.35
N PRO A 60 22.65 20.51 29.71
CA PRO A 60 22.44 21.88 29.24
C PRO A 60 22.71 22.07 27.72
N HIS A 61 23.26 21.07 27.05
CA HIS A 61 23.53 21.09 25.62
C HIS A 61 22.29 20.72 24.78
N ILE A 62 21.29 20.05 25.37
CA ILE A 62 20.08 19.65 24.67
C ILE A 62 19.27 20.90 24.34
N ARG A 63 18.86 21.03 23.08
CA ARG A 63 17.91 22.05 22.63
C ARG A 63 16.50 21.52 22.83
N TRP A 64 15.71 22.23 23.61
CA TRP A 64 14.36 21.81 23.93
C TRP A 64 13.33 22.60 23.13
N TRP A 65 12.42 21.89 22.49
CA TRP A 65 11.43 22.45 21.57
C TRP A 65 10.03 22.21 22.12
N GLY A 66 9.19 23.23 22.12
CA GLY A 66 7.78 23.03 22.46
C GLY A 66 7.05 22.55 21.22
N CYS A 67 6.34 21.42 21.30
CA CYS A 67 5.61 20.85 20.18
C CYS A 67 4.10 20.92 20.41
N PHE A 68 3.37 21.44 19.41
CA PHE A 68 1.92 21.33 19.36
C PHE A 68 1.48 20.42 18.21
N ARG A 69 0.34 19.76 18.39
CA ARG A 69 -0.21 18.79 17.42
C ARG A 69 -1.73 18.84 17.31
N ASN A 70 -2.27 18.33 16.19
CA ASN A 70 -3.71 18.27 15.91
C ASN A 70 -4.32 16.85 15.99
N MET A 71 -3.52 15.82 16.28
CA MET A 71 -3.94 14.41 16.19
C MET A 71 -4.75 13.87 17.38
N ASP A 72 -4.59 14.46 18.58
CA ASP A 72 -5.12 13.90 19.84
C ASP A 72 -6.34 14.66 20.40
N ASP A 73 -7.02 15.48 19.59
CA ASP A 73 -8.20 16.20 20.06
C ASP A 73 -9.39 15.23 20.23
N PRO A 74 -9.99 15.16 21.44
CA PRO A 74 -11.04 14.18 21.74
C PRO A 74 -12.42 14.56 21.17
N ILE A 75 -12.58 15.78 20.65
CA ILE A 75 -13.83 16.33 20.14
C ILE A 75 -13.80 16.38 18.62
N ASP A 76 -12.70 16.87 18.05
CA ASP A 76 -12.55 17.17 16.63
C ASP A 76 -11.43 16.36 16.00
N GLY A 77 -11.66 15.79 14.80
CA GLY A 77 -10.62 15.04 14.10
C GLY A 77 -9.51 15.93 13.52
N PRO A 78 -8.28 15.40 13.33
CA PRO A 78 -7.09 16.16 12.89
C PRO A 78 -7.31 16.93 11.60
N TYR A 79 -8.00 16.30 10.62
CA TYR A 79 -8.40 16.94 9.37
C TYR A 79 -9.17 18.24 9.63
N THR A 80 -10.19 18.20 10.47
CA THR A 80 -11.06 19.37 10.69
C THR A 80 -10.36 20.53 11.40
N ILE A 81 -9.39 20.23 12.27
CA ILE A 81 -8.54 21.23 12.92
C ILE A 81 -7.59 21.85 11.91
N PHE A 82 -6.90 21.03 11.11
CA PHE A 82 -6.00 21.51 10.08
C PHE A 82 -6.74 22.41 9.09
N GLU A 83 -7.92 21.98 8.60
CA GLU A 83 -8.73 22.77 7.68
C GLU A 83 -9.15 24.12 8.28
N ALA A 84 -9.61 24.14 9.54
CA ALA A 84 -10.01 25.38 10.20
C ALA A 84 -8.85 26.39 10.32
N LEU A 85 -7.65 25.91 10.66
CA LEU A 85 -6.45 26.74 10.75
C LEU A 85 -5.98 27.20 9.36
N ARG A 86 -5.98 26.31 8.37
CA ARG A 86 -5.64 26.62 6.98
C ARG A 86 -6.57 27.69 6.39
N ASP A 87 -7.85 27.63 6.72
CA ASP A 87 -8.88 28.45 6.07
C ASP A 87 -9.16 29.77 6.80
N SER A 88 -8.60 29.98 8.00
CA SER A 88 -8.85 31.17 8.83
C SER A 88 -7.57 31.90 9.24
N ALA A 89 -7.35 33.09 8.68
CA ALA A 89 -6.25 33.97 9.10
C ALA A 89 -6.35 34.37 10.58
N THR A 90 -7.57 34.53 11.11
CA THR A 90 -7.82 34.81 12.53
C THR A 90 -7.35 33.65 13.41
N ALA A 91 -7.65 32.41 13.01
CA ALA A 91 -7.24 31.23 13.78
C ALA A 91 -5.72 31.04 13.74
N ARG A 92 -5.07 31.25 12.58
CA ARG A 92 -3.60 31.23 12.49
C ARG A 92 -2.93 32.29 13.37
N THR A 93 -3.48 33.50 13.37
CA THR A 93 -2.96 34.60 14.20
C THR A 93 -3.10 34.25 15.67
N ARG A 94 -4.27 33.73 16.08
CA ARG A 94 -4.49 33.25 17.45
C ARG A 94 -3.52 32.14 17.82
N LEU A 95 -3.28 31.17 16.94
CA LEU A 95 -2.30 30.11 17.18
C LEU A 95 -0.91 30.68 17.41
N ALA A 96 -0.45 31.61 16.58
CA ALA A 96 0.85 32.26 16.79
C ALA A 96 0.91 33.02 18.12
N ASP A 97 -0.14 33.75 18.50
CA ASP A 97 -0.23 34.42 19.79
C ASP A 97 -0.23 33.43 20.97
N GLN A 98 -0.85 32.26 20.81
CA GLN A 98 -0.85 31.19 21.82
C GLN A 98 0.51 30.50 21.92
N VAL A 99 1.23 30.31 20.82
CA VAL A 99 2.62 29.81 20.85
C VAL A 99 3.50 30.75 21.67
N GLU A 100 3.37 32.07 21.50
CA GLU A 100 4.06 33.04 22.36
C GLU A 100 3.62 32.91 23.82
N THR A 101 2.33 33.11 24.09
CA THR A 101 1.83 33.29 25.47
C THR A 101 1.76 32.00 26.29
N LYS A 102 1.59 30.84 25.66
CA LYS A 102 1.47 29.52 26.34
C LYS A 102 2.74 28.69 26.30
N MET A 103 3.67 28.97 25.37
CA MET A 103 4.91 28.21 25.27
C MET A 103 6.10 29.10 25.63
N PHE A 104 6.36 30.19 24.91
CA PHE A 104 7.58 30.97 25.13
C PHE A 104 7.55 31.85 26.38
N ASP A 105 6.42 32.47 26.72
CA ASP A 105 6.30 33.27 27.95
C ASP A 105 6.33 32.39 29.20
N MET A 106 5.66 31.24 29.16
CA MET A 106 5.60 30.27 30.26
C MET A 106 6.91 29.49 30.41
N TYR A 107 7.57 29.19 29.30
CA TYR A 107 8.81 28.40 29.24
C TYR A 107 9.88 29.11 28.40
N PRO A 108 10.47 30.23 28.89
CA PRO A 108 11.42 31.04 28.11
C PRO A 108 12.70 30.31 27.68
N TRP A 109 12.98 29.17 28.31
CA TRP A 109 14.12 28.30 28.03
C TRP A 109 13.94 27.44 26.78
N LEU A 110 12.74 27.37 26.21
CA LEU A 110 12.53 26.68 24.94
C LEU A 110 13.39 27.33 23.85
N TYR A 111 14.08 26.50 23.08
CA TYR A 111 14.90 26.91 21.96
C TYR A 111 14.03 27.35 20.75
N GLY A 112 12.90 26.67 20.56
CA GLY A 112 11.98 26.92 19.48
C GLY A 112 10.65 26.20 19.63
N VAL A 113 9.84 26.29 18.58
CA VAL A 113 8.58 25.56 18.42
C VAL A 113 8.75 24.48 17.35
N ASP A 114 8.15 23.32 17.58
CA ASP A 114 8.03 22.22 16.61
C ASP A 114 6.56 22.09 16.20
N LEU A 115 6.31 22.11 14.89
CA LEU A 115 4.98 22.10 14.32
C LEU A 115 4.66 20.69 13.81
N ASP A 116 3.84 19.96 14.55
CA ASP A 116 3.36 18.62 14.19
C ASP A 116 1.91 18.69 13.70
N MET A 117 1.76 19.27 12.50
CA MET A 117 0.45 19.46 11.84
C MET A 117 0.30 18.42 10.74
N GLU A 118 -0.60 17.46 10.95
CA GLU A 118 -0.79 16.30 10.08
C GLU A 118 -2.20 16.24 9.49
N ALA A 119 -2.44 15.34 8.52
CA ALA A 119 -3.75 15.16 7.88
C ALA A 119 -4.32 16.42 7.21
N GLY A 120 -3.48 17.15 6.46
CA GLY A 120 -3.85 18.43 5.84
C GLY A 120 -4.66 18.33 4.54
N GLY A 121 -4.93 17.11 4.05
CA GLY A 121 -5.69 16.88 2.82
C GLY A 121 -4.91 17.24 1.55
N ASN A 122 -5.57 17.26 0.38
CA ASN A 122 -4.86 17.01 -0.89
C ASN A 122 -4.88 18.09 -1.99
N THR A 123 -5.19 19.38 -1.72
CA THR A 123 -5.25 20.37 -2.83
C THR A 123 -4.93 21.85 -2.52
N ARG A 124 -4.53 22.23 -1.29
CA ARG A 124 -4.34 23.65 -0.89
C ARG A 124 -3.00 23.96 -0.21
N SER A 125 -1.90 23.59 -0.86
CA SER A 125 -0.55 23.66 -0.27
C SER A 125 -0.09 25.09 0.07
N ALA A 126 -0.49 26.11 -0.70
CA ALA A 126 -0.10 27.50 -0.42
C ALA A 126 -0.73 28.04 0.88
N ASP A 127 -2.00 27.71 1.14
CA ASP A 127 -2.67 28.08 2.39
C ASP A 127 -2.10 27.30 3.58
N SER A 128 -1.71 26.04 3.34
CA SER A 128 -1.07 25.20 4.34
C SER A 128 0.31 25.77 4.70
N GLU A 129 1.09 26.25 3.73
CA GLU A 129 2.36 26.95 3.99
C GLU A 129 2.17 28.21 4.85
N GLU A 130 1.06 28.93 4.69
CA GLU A 130 0.79 30.14 5.48
C GLU A 130 0.56 29.82 6.96
N LEU A 131 -0.01 28.66 7.29
CA LEU A 131 -0.09 28.17 8.67
C LEU A 131 1.29 28.10 9.32
N PHE A 132 2.25 27.45 8.65
CA PHE A 132 3.62 27.32 9.16
C PHE A 132 4.33 28.67 9.18
N ARG A 133 4.11 29.52 8.16
CA ARG A 133 4.76 30.83 8.03
C ARG A 133 4.39 31.78 9.15
N VAL A 134 3.11 31.88 9.51
CA VAL A 134 2.63 32.81 10.56
C VAL A 134 3.24 32.44 11.92
N VAL A 135 3.25 31.15 12.27
CA VAL A 135 3.87 30.67 13.52
C VAL A 135 5.38 30.86 13.50
N THR A 136 6.04 30.55 12.38
CA THR A 136 7.50 30.70 12.24
C THR A 136 7.94 32.16 12.36
N ASN A 137 7.25 33.08 11.69
CA ASN A 137 7.52 34.52 11.80
C ASN A 137 7.38 35.01 13.24
N ARG A 138 6.38 34.50 13.97
CA ARG A 138 6.21 34.81 15.39
C ARG A 138 7.38 34.30 16.21
N ALA A 139 7.75 33.04 16.07
CA ALA A 139 8.93 32.47 16.75
C ALA A 139 10.20 33.30 16.45
N HIS A 140 10.46 33.64 15.19
CA HIS A 140 11.62 34.44 14.79
C HIS A 140 11.62 35.84 15.41
N SER A 141 10.46 36.50 15.51
CA SER A 141 10.35 37.82 16.16
C SER A 141 10.73 37.81 17.65
N LEU A 142 10.66 36.64 18.29
CA LEU A 142 11.03 36.40 19.68
C LEU A 142 12.45 35.81 19.82
N GLY A 143 13.22 35.73 18.72
CA GLY A 143 14.54 35.12 18.69
C GLY A 143 14.54 33.60 18.84
N LYS A 144 13.39 32.96 18.65
CA LYS A 144 13.19 31.50 18.72
C LYS A 144 13.28 30.87 17.33
N LYS A 145 13.43 29.55 17.28
CA LYS A 145 13.47 28.75 16.04
C LYS A 145 12.15 28.04 15.75
N ALA A 146 11.95 27.61 14.50
CA ALA A 146 10.80 26.80 14.09
C ALA A 146 11.24 25.52 13.36
N SER A 147 10.73 24.39 13.84
CA SER A 147 10.84 23.07 13.24
C SER A 147 9.47 22.59 12.75
N GLY A 148 9.43 21.67 11.81
CA GLY A 148 8.21 20.97 11.44
C GLY A 148 8.44 19.48 11.20
N ALA A 149 7.53 18.66 11.73
CA ALA A 149 7.41 17.26 11.37
C ALA A 149 6.57 17.17 10.07
N LEU A 150 7.18 16.68 8.98
CA LEU A 150 6.52 16.60 7.68
C LEU A 150 6.38 15.14 7.24
N PRO A 151 5.26 14.76 6.60
CA PRO A 151 5.10 13.42 6.05
C PRO A 151 6.16 13.14 4.99
N ALA A 152 6.48 11.86 4.82
CA ALA A 152 7.41 11.40 3.79
C ALA A 152 6.79 11.48 2.39
N LEU A 153 7.52 12.12 1.46
CA LEU A 153 7.18 12.28 0.06
C LEU A 153 8.33 11.75 -0.81
N THR A 154 7.98 11.07 -1.89
CA THR A 154 8.90 10.84 -3.02
C THR A 154 8.63 11.87 -4.12
N ALA A 155 9.35 11.80 -5.23
CA ALA A 155 9.09 12.63 -6.42
C ALA A 155 7.66 12.47 -6.97
N THR A 156 6.96 11.37 -6.65
CA THR A 156 5.58 11.11 -7.06
C THR A 156 4.54 11.45 -5.98
N GLY A 157 4.96 11.98 -4.83
CA GLY A 157 4.09 12.36 -3.72
C GLY A 157 4.18 11.45 -2.50
N SER A 158 3.21 11.57 -1.59
CA SER A 158 3.14 10.77 -0.36
C SER A 158 2.33 9.49 -0.60
N VAL A 159 2.74 8.39 0.04
CA VAL A 159 1.99 7.12 0.06
C VAL A 159 0.62 7.29 0.70
N GLY A 160 0.52 8.13 1.75
CA GLY A 160 -0.74 8.44 2.45
C GLY A 160 -1.61 9.51 1.77
N GLY A 161 -1.17 10.07 0.63
CA GLY A 161 -1.93 11.10 -0.10
C GLY A 161 -1.88 12.51 0.52
N GLU A 162 -0.87 12.80 1.36
CA GLU A 162 -0.63 14.09 2.02
C GLU A 162 -0.14 15.19 1.04
N ASN A 163 -0.98 15.56 0.06
CA ASN A 163 -0.60 16.50 -1.01
C ASN A 163 -0.58 17.98 -0.60
N TRP A 164 -0.89 18.32 0.66
CA TRP A 164 -0.75 19.67 1.19
C TRP A 164 0.72 20.11 1.35
N VAL A 165 1.65 19.17 1.37
CA VAL A 165 3.07 19.42 1.61
C VAL A 165 3.82 19.77 0.34
N ARG A 166 4.65 20.83 0.41
CA ARG A 166 5.69 21.09 -0.60
C ARG A 166 7.02 21.36 0.10
N TYR A 167 7.93 20.39 0.03
CA TYR A 167 9.22 20.42 0.69
C TYR A 167 10.02 21.69 0.41
N LYS A 168 10.10 22.13 -0.85
CA LYS A 168 10.86 23.33 -1.22
C LYS A 168 10.34 24.59 -0.52
N GLN A 169 9.03 24.79 -0.47
CA GLN A 169 8.42 25.97 0.14
C GLN A 169 8.49 25.92 1.67
N LEU A 170 8.19 24.77 2.27
CA LEU A 170 8.28 24.62 3.73
C LEU A 170 9.72 24.67 4.24
N GLY A 171 10.70 24.13 3.50
CA GLY A 171 12.13 24.24 3.82
C GLY A 171 12.71 25.66 3.73
N GLN A 172 12.02 26.58 3.03
CA GLN A 172 12.32 28.01 3.05
C GLN A 172 11.71 28.74 4.25
N ILE A 173 10.60 28.23 4.78
CA ILE A 173 9.94 28.78 5.97
C ILE A 173 10.68 28.31 7.23
N LEU A 174 10.88 27.01 7.36
CA LEU A 174 11.33 26.36 8.60
C LEU A 174 12.87 26.41 8.74
N ASP A 175 13.33 26.44 9.99
CA ASP A 175 14.76 26.33 10.33
C ASP A 175 15.21 24.87 10.28
N HIS A 176 14.33 23.93 10.61
CA HIS A 176 14.57 22.49 10.63
C HIS A 176 13.35 21.72 10.13
N VAL A 177 13.57 20.56 9.55
CA VAL A 177 12.51 19.64 9.12
C VAL A 177 12.87 18.22 9.51
N SER A 178 11.96 17.57 10.23
CA SER A 178 12.01 16.14 10.50
C SER A 178 11.06 15.43 9.55
N ILE A 179 11.59 14.56 8.69
CA ILE A 179 10.76 13.82 7.73
C ILE A 179 10.26 12.54 8.39
N MET A 180 8.95 12.39 8.56
CA MET A 180 8.31 11.21 9.15
C MET A 180 8.33 10.03 8.17
N SER A 181 9.52 9.49 7.92
CA SER A 181 9.75 8.36 7.02
C SER A 181 9.55 7.01 7.71
N TYR A 182 8.38 6.84 8.31
CA TYR A 182 7.87 5.63 8.93
C TYR A 182 6.37 5.47 8.63
N ASP A 183 5.77 4.38 9.10
CA ASP A 183 4.38 4.00 8.81
C ASP A 183 4.07 3.81 7.32
N PHE A 184 5.07 3.39 6.53
CA PHE A 184 4.80 2.82 5.20
C PHE A 184 3.95 1.55 5.35
N ALA A 185 4.40 0.63 6.20
CA ALA A 185 3.56 -0.41 6.78
C ALA A 185 3.12 0.03 8.18
N TRP A 186 1.82 0.00 8.44
CA TRP A 186 1.21 0.46 9.68
C TRP A 186 0.11 -0.49 10.15
N SER A 187 -0.45 -0.25 11.34
CA SER A 187 -1.46 -1.14 11.96
C SER A 187 -2.64 -1.55 11.04
N GLY A 188 -3.03 -0.71 10.08
CA GLY A 188 -4.10 -0.99 9.12
C GLY A 188 -3.66 -1.55 7.77
N SER A 189 -2.36 -1.62 7.47
CA SER A 189 -1.84 -2.18 6.21
C SER A 189 -1.63 -3.70 6.28
N ALA A 190 -1.21 -4.29 5.17
CA ALA A 190 -0.52 -5.58 5.21
C ALA A 190 0.80 -5.48 6.03
N PRO A 191 1.24 -6.58 6.67
CA PRO A 191 2.53 -6.66 7.35
C PRO A 191 3.70 -6.35 6.42
N GLY A 192 4.68 -5.63 6.94
CA GLY A 192 5.91 -5.29 6.24
C GLY A 192 6.80 -4.37 7.08
N PRO A 193 7.98 -3.99 6.57
CA PRO A 193 8.85 -3.05 7.27
C PRO A 193 8.16 -1.70 7.45
N VAL A 194 8.23 -1.16 8.67
CA VAL A 194 7.68 0.17 9.00
C VAL A 194 8.29 1.26 8.10
N SER A 195 9.58 1.11 7.78
CA SER A 195 10.33 1.98 6.87
C SER A 195 11.14 1.12 5.86
N PRO A 196 10.55 0.73 4.70
CA PRO A 196 11.25 -0.06 3.69
C PRO A 196 12.47 0.69 3.12
N GLY A 197 13.56 -0.04 2.85
CA GLY A 197 14.82 0.58 2.42
C GLY A 197 14.73 1.32 1.09
N PHE A 198 14.08 0.72 0.07
CA PHE A 198 13.88 1.36 -1.23
C PHE A 198 13.08 2.67 -1.12
N TRP A 199 12.12 2.71 -0.18
CA TRP A 199 11.26 3.86 0.02
C TRP A 199 12.01 4.98 0.73
N LEU A 200 12.81 4.65 1.75
CA LEU A 200 13.71 5.60 2.39
C LEU A 200 14.64 6.26 1.37
N GLU A 201 15.26 5.48 0.49
CA GLU A 201 16.12 6.02 -0.58
C GLU A 201 15.37 7.03 -1.46
N GLN A 202 14.17 6.67 -1.94
CA GLN A 202 13.36 7.57 -2.76
C GLN A 202 12.92 8.84 -2.02
N VAL A 203 12.61 8.73 -0.72
CA VAL A 203 12.20 9.87 0.11
C VAL A 203 13.37 10.84 0.28
N TYR A 204 14.57 10.36 0.59
CA TYR A 204 15.71 11.24 0.87
C TYR A 204 16.43 11.74 -0.39
N ASP A 205 16.43 10.99 -1.48
CA ASP A 205 16.81 11.52 -2.80
C ASP A 205 15.93 12.72 -3.17
N TRP A 206 14.63 12.61 -2.91
CA TRP A 206 13.70 13.70 -3.15
C TRP A 206 13.89 14.85 -2.15
N ALA A 207 13.90 14.58 -0.84
CA ALA A 207 14.03 15.61 0.20
C ALA A 207 15.31 16.45 0.03
N ALA A 208 16.45 15.80 -0.20
CA ALA A 208 17.74 16.48 -0.41
C ALA A 208 17.76 17.32 -1.71
N SER A 209 16.93 17.00 -2.70
CA SER A 209 16.76 17.83 -3.90
C SER A 209 15.90 19.08 -3.67
N GLN A 210 15.09 19.10 -2.60
CA GLN A 210 14.09 20.15 -2.35
C GLN A 210 14.44 21.07 -1.16
N ILE A 211 15.11 20.53 -0.14
CA ILE A 211 15.48 21.23 1.10
C ILE A 211 16.99 21.14 1.25
N ASP A 212 17.62 22.18 1.79
CA ASP A 212 19.02 22.11 2.22
C ASP A 212 19.21 20.91 3.17
N PRO A 213 20.02 19.89 2.80
CA PRO A 213 20.20 18.69 3.62
C PRO A 213 20.61 18.98 5.06
N ALA A 214 21.36 20.07 5.30
CA ALA A 214 21.79 20.46 6.64
C ALA A 214 20.64 20.90 7.57
N LYS A 215 19.42 21.07 7.04
CA LYS A 215 18.19 21.34 7.79
C LYS A 215 17.32 20.10 8.02
N VAL A 216 17.67 18.95 7.45
CA VAL A 216 16.79 17.78 7.41
C VAL A 216 17.30 16.71 8.38
N SER A 217 16.38 16.15 9.17
CA SER A 217 16.61 14.93 9.95
C SER A 217 15.83 13.76 9.37
N MET A 218 16.47 12.59 9.33
CA MET A 218 15.85 11.35 8.90
C MET A 218 14.94 10.75 9.99
N GLY A 219 13.63 10.68 9.78
CA GLY A 219 12.71 10.06 10.72
C GLY A 219 12.83 8.54 10.76
N LEU A 220 13.07 7.98 11.94
CA LEU A 220 13.21 6.54 12.14
C LEU A 220 12.27 6.08 13.27
N PRO A 221 11.52 4.99 13.07
CA PRO A 221 10.63 4.45 14.08
C PRO A 221 11.46 3.72 15.14
N LEU A 222 11.06 3.87 16.41
CA LEU A 222 11.57 3.14 17.56
C LEU A 222 10.59 2.06 18.05
N TYR A 223 9.50 1.88 17.31
CA TYR A 223 8.40 0.99 17.64
C TYR A 223 8.33 -0.20 16.68
N ALA A 224 7.42 -1.10 17.01
CA ALA A 224 7.16 -2.34 16.32
C ALA A 224 5.67 -2.41 15.95
N TYR A 225 5.34 -3.24 14.98
CA TYR A 225 3.96 -3.63 14.72
C TYR A 225 3.79 -5.14 14.77
N PHE A 226 2.68 -5.56 15.36
CA PHE A 226 2.29 -6.96 15.52
C PHE A 226 1.00 -7.17 14.75
N TRP A 227 1.09 -7.70 13.53
CA TRP A 227 -0.10 -7.98 12.72
C TRP A 227 -0.62 -9.37 12.99
N SER A 228 -1.84 -9.46 13.52
CA SER A 228 -2.55 -10.73 13.65
C SER A 228 -2.92 -11.29 12.29
N ILE A 229 -2.30 -12.39 11.87
CA ILE A 229 -2.49 -12.98 10.53
C ILE A 229 -3.22 -14.33 10.57
N HIS A 230 -4.04 -14.55 11.60
CA HIS A 230 -4.76 -15.81 11.83
C HIS A 230 -6.27 -15.75 11.50
N ASP A 231 -6.85 -14.54 11.40
CA ASP A 231 -8.27 -14.32 11.09
C ASP A 231 -8.46 -12.87 10.55
N TYR A 232 -9.70 -12.45 10.26
CA TYR A 232 -10.06 -11.08 9.88
C TYR A 232 -10.34 -10.19 11.10
N PRO A 233 -9.88 -8.92 11.13
CA PRO A 233 -10.03 -8.03 12.29
C PRO A 233 -11.44 -7.94 12.89
N ALA A 234 -12.46 -7.91 12.02
CA ALA A 234 -13.85 -7.84 12.44
C ALA A 234 -14.30 -9.04 13.30
N SER A 235 -13.71 -10.23 13.09
CA SER A 235 -14.04 -11.46 13.82
C SER A 235 -13.76 -11.36 15.33
N TRP A 236 -12.84 -10.48 15.75
CA TRP A 236 -12.53 -10.22 17.16
C TRP A 236 -12.77 -8.76 17.58
N GLY A 237 -13.59 -8.03 16.83
CA GLY A 237 -13.99 -6.66 17.17
C GLY A 237 -12.91 -5.60 16.97
N ALA A 238 -11.88 -5.87 16.18
CA ALA A 238 -10.85 -4.90 15.82
C ALA A 238 -11.14 -4.22 14.48
N THR A 239 -10.76 -2.95 14.38
CA THR A 239 -10.81 -2.17 13.13
C THR A 239 -9.53 -2.30 12.29
N ARG A 240 -8.44 -2.77 12.89
CA ARG A 240 -7.11 -2.90 12.29
C ARG A 240 -6.51 -4.27 12.62
N ARG A 241 -5.63 -4.76 11.75
CA ARG A 241 -4.98 -6.07 11.92
C ARG A 241 -3.79 -6.00 12.88
N GLY A 242 -3.07 -4.89 12.85
CA GLY A 242 -1.87 -4.66 13.64
C GLY A 242 -2.11 -3.85 14.90
N VAL A 243 -1.26 -4.09 15.90
CA VAL A 243 -1.11 -3.24 17.08
C VAL A 243 0.33 -2.75 17.19
N SER A 244 0.52 -1.49 17.60
CA SER A 244 1.85 -0.95 17.86
C SER A 244 2.42 -1.53 19.16
N GLY A 245 3.73 -1.75 19.21
CA GLY A 245 4.43 -2.13 20.44
C GLY A 245 5.88 -1.67 20.43
N THR A 246 6.63 -2.06 21.47
CA THR A 246 8.02 -1.62 21.65
C THR A 246 9.02 -2.70 21.21
N TYR A 247 10.30 -2.34 21.06
CA TYR A 247 11.38 -3.32 20.89
C TYR A 247 11.35 -4.38 22.00
N TYR A 248 11.09 -3.98 23.25
CA TYR A 248 11.02 -4.91 24.38
C TYR A 248 9.83 -5.85 24.31
N SER A 249 8.68 -5.36 23.81
CA SER A 249 7.52 -6.23 23.57
C SER A 249 7.89 -7.32 22.57
N ALA A 250 8.56 -6.97 21.48
CA ALA A 250 9.05 -7.93 20.50
C ALA A 250 10.08 -8.88 21.14
N TRP A 251 11.09 -8.36 21.83
CA TRP A 251 12.10 -9.15 22.52
C TRP A 251 11.50 -10.17 23.49
N GLN A 252 10.51 -9.78 24.30
CA GLN A 252 9.85 -10.68 25.25
C GLN A 252 9.12 -11.84 24.54
N TYR A 253 8.46 -11.57 23.41
CA TYR A 253 7.82 -12.62 22.62
C TYR A 253 8.85 -13.53 21.92
N PHE A 254 9.84 -12.95 21.23
CA PHE A 254 10.84 -13.73 20.50
C PHE A 254 11.77 -14.54 21.42
N THR A 255 11.95 -14.14 22.68
CA THR A 255 12.71 -14.92 23.66
C THR A 255 11.86 -15.92 24.45
N GLY A 256 10.54 -15.90 24.29
CA GLY A 256 9.62 -16.72 25.08
C GLY A 256 9.51 -16.27 26.54
N ALA A 257 9.97 -15.07 26.89
CA ALA A 257 9.81 -14.50 28.24
C ALA A 257 8.32 -14.33 28.62
N ARG A 258 7.42 -14.25 27.63
CA ARG A 258 5.96 -14.29 27.80
C ARG A 258 5.29 -15.00 26.62
N PRO A 259 4.09 -15.59 26.80
CA PRO A 259 3.29 -16.13 25.70
C PRO A 259 2.78 -15.02 24.78
N TRP A 260 2.38 -15.35 23.54
CA TRP A 260 1.81 -14.39 22.58
C TRP A 260 0.58 -13.66 23.14
N SER A 261 -0.30 -14.39 23.83
CA SER A 261 -1.48 -13.87 24.52
C SER A 261 -1.56 -14.38 25.96
N ASP A 262 -2.00 -13.50 26.86
CA ASP A 262 -2.21 -13.79 28.30
C ASP A 262 -3.55 -14.50 28.59
N THR A 263 -4.31 -14.90 27.56
CA THR A 263 -5.59 -15.64 27.68
C THR A 263 -5.43 -17.07 28.21
N GLY A 264 -4.20 -17.58 28.31
CA GLY A 264 -3.89 -18.95 28.74
C GLY A 264 -3.98 -20.01 27.63
N THR A 265 -4.40 -19.63 26.43
CA THR A 265 -4.48 -20.50 25.24
C THR A 265 -3.14 -20.67 24.52
N HIS A 266 -2.15 -19.82 24.81
CA HIS A 266 -0.83 -19.85 24.20
C HIS A 266 0.23 -20.38 25.17
N GLU A 267 1.33 -20.88 24.62
CA GLU A 267 2.52 -21.25 25.38
C GLU A 267 3.59 -20.15 25.25
N ALA A 268 4.44 -20.04 26.26
CA ALA A 268 5.58 -19.12 26.22
C ALA A 268 6.72 -19.75 25.38
N ILE A 269 6.74 -19.46 24.08
CA ILE A 269 7.67 -20.04 23.10
C ILE A 269 8.59 -18.95 22.56
N GLY A 270 9.89 -19.26 22.44
CA GLY A 270 10.86 -18.40 21.75
C GLY A 270 10.86 -18.66 20.24
N TRP A 271 11.08 -17.60 19.46
CA TRP A 271 10.97 -17.63 18.00
C TRP A 271 12.22 -17.10 17.33
N LEU A 272 12.46 -17.55 16.10
CA LEU A 272 13.52 -16.99 15.26
C LEU A 272 13.08 -15.63 14.71
N CYS A 273 14.00 -14.67 14.76
CA CYS A 273 13.88 -13.41 14.05
C CYS A 273 14.92 -13.36 12.93
N TYR A 274 14.53 -12.72 11.84
CA TYR A 274 15.32 -12.51 10.64
C TYR A 274 15.60 -11.02 10.49
N ARG A 275 16.64 -10.66 9.75
CA ARG A 275 16.91 -9.28 9.37
C ARG A 275 16.59 -9.12 7.90
N ASP A 276 15.68 -8.20 7.59
CA ASP A 276 15.41 -7.83 6.21
C ASP A 276 16.64 -7.13 5.62
N GLU A 277 17.05 -7.53 4.42
CA GLU A 277 18.28 -7.01 3.82
C GLU A 277 18.15 -5.54 3.42
N SER A 278 16.95 -5.13 2.97
CA SER A 278 16.72 -3.79 2.41
C SER A 278 16.54 -2.73 3.50
N SER A 279 15.61 -2.95 4.43
CA SER A 279 15.26 -2.02 5.49
C SER A 279 16.17 -2.15 6.71
N ARG A 280 16.91 -3.26 6.82
CA ARG A 280 17.64 -3.67 8.04
C ARG A 280 16.76 -3.93 9.25
N SER A 281 15.45 -3.74 9.17
CA SER A 281 14.53 -4.07 10.25
C SER A 281 14.57 -5.56 10.58
N LEU A 282 14.26 -5.89 11.83
CA LEU A 282 14.04 -7.27 12.24
C LEU A 282 12.59 -7.65 11.98
N PHE A 283 12.36 -8.90 11.60
CA PHE A 283 11.02 -9.46 11.47
C PHE A 283 10.97 -10.93 11.88
N GLY A 284 9.77 -11.44 12.11
CA GLY A 284 9.56 -12.87 12.32
C GLY A 284 8.10 -13.18 12.61
N TYR A 285 7.84 -14.45 12.88
CA TYR A 285 6.49 -14.94 13.18
C TYR A 285 6.41 -15.46 14.60
N LEU A 286 5.32 -15.13 15.27
CA LEU A 286 4.97 -15.63 16.59
C LEU A 286 3.85 -16.65 16.43
N ASP A 287 3.93 -17.80 17.10
CA ASP A 287 2.94 -18.89 17.04
C ASP A 287 2.71 -19.48 15.64
N VAL A 288 3.75 -19.47 14.79
CA VAL A 288 3.78 -20.15 13.49
C VAL A 288 4.66 -21.39 13.56
N TYR A 289 4.07 -22.57 13.34
CA TYR A 289 4.71 -23.87 13.56
C TYR A 289 5.28 -24.48 12.27
N ASP A 290 4.84 -23.98 11.11
CA ASP A 290 5.46 -24.25 9.82
C ASP A 290 5.04 -23.18 8.81
N TRP A 291 5.90 -22.87 7.85
CA TRP A 291 5.58 -21.98 6.75
C TRP A 291 6.46 -22.22 5.54
N LEU A 292 5.91 -21.96 4.35
CA LEU A 292 6.60 -22.09 3.08
C LEU A 292 6.35 -20.86 2.20
N GLU A 293 7.38 -20.44 1.49
CA GLU A 293 7.27 -19.47 0.40
C GLU A 293 6.45 -20.02 -0.76
N ALA A 294 5.89 -19.12 -1.56
CA ALA A 294 5.00 -19.46 -2.65
C ALA A 294 5.60 -20.44 -3.67
N THR A 295 6.92 -20.45 -3.85
CA THR A 295 7.59 -21.34 -4.83
C THR A 295 8.24 -22.58 -4.23
N GLN A 296 8.12 -22.79 -2.92
CA GLN A 296 8.62 -23.99 -2.22
C GLN A 296 7.65 -25.17 -2.29
N TRP A 297 6.98 -25.35 -3.43
CA TRP A 297 6.09 -26.49 -3.65
C TRP A 297 6.87 -27.77 -3.97
N ASP A 298 6.27 -28.92 -3.64
CA ASP A 298 6.80 -30.25 -3.99
C ASP A 298 6.38 -30.69 -5.40
N SER A 299 5.18 -30.27 -5.82
CA SER A 299 4.68 -30.55 -7.16
C SER A 299 3.73 -29.45 -7.62
N VAL A 300 3.75 -29.15 -8.92
CA VAL A 300 2.90 -28.12 -9.52
C VAL A 300 2.38 -28.56 -10.88
N SER A 301 1.13 -28.23 -11.17
CA SER A 301 0.51 -28.40 -12.47
C SER A 301 -0.34 -27.17 -12.79
N GLY A 302 -0.17 -26.59 -13.99
CA GLY A 302 -1.00 -25.47 -14.45
C GLY A 302 -0.78 -24.13 -13.72
N ALA A 303 0.25 -24.02 -12.87
CA ALA A 303 0.66 -22.78 -12.21
C ALA A 303 2.17 -22.54 -12.41
N VAL A 304 2.59 -21.29 -12.28
CA VAL A 304 3.98 -20.83 -12.42
C VAL A 304 4.36 -19.91 -11.27
N GLY A 305 5.66 -19.79 -11.00
CA GLY A 305 6.22 -18.90 -10.00
C GLY A 305 6.73 -17.59 -10.57
N GLY A 306 6.74 -16.55 -9.76
CA GLY A 306 7.35 -15.27 -10.06
C GLY A 306 7.70 -14.50 -8.79
N GLU A 307 8.17 -13.27 -8.98
CA GLU A 307 8.48 -12.33 -7.90
C GLU A 307 7.80 -11.00 -8.16
N PHE A 308 7.22 -10.41 -7.12
CA PHE A 308 6.64 -9.08 -7.14
C PHE A 308 7.12 -8.30 -5.93
N GLN A 309 7.85 -7.21 -6.17
CA GLN A 309 8.40 -6.34 -5.12
C GLN A 309 9.23 -7.12 -4.08
N GLY A 310 10.08 -8.05 -4.53
CA GLY A 310 10.90 -8.89 -3.64
C GLY A 310 10.18 -10.07 -3.00
N LYS A 311 8.87 -10.23 -3.21
CA LYS A 311 8.08 -11.33 -2.65
C LYS A 311 7.70 -12.35 -3.72
N GLN A 312 7.93 -13.62 -3.41
CA GLN A 312 7.58 -14.71 -4.31
C GLN A 312 6.07 -14.91 -4.40
N TYR A 313 5.59 -15.30 -5.58
CA TYR A 313 4.20 -15.70 -5.78
C TYR A 313 4.09 -16.90 -6.70
N ALA A 314 2.98 -17.63 -6.56
CA ALA A 314 2.51 -18.64 -7.50
C ALA A 314 1.23 -18.13 -8.17
N VAL A 315 1.03 -18.42 -9.46
CA VAL A 315 -0.18 -18.01 -10.17
C VAL A 315 -0.53 -19.01 -11.27
N ARG A 316 -1.84 -19.17 -11.49
CA ARG A 316 -2.36 -19.74 -12.73
C ARG A 316 -2.86 -18.59 -13.61
N TYR A 317 -2.23 -18.39 -14.76
CA TYR A 317 -2.72 -17.42 -15.74
C TYR A 317 -3.96 -17.94 -16.48
N GLY A 318 -4.80 -17.02 -16.92
CA GLY A 318 -5.95 -17.33 -17.77
C GLY A 318 -5.51 -17.91 -19.12
N GLN A 319 -6.37 -18.72 -19.74
CA GLN A 319 -6.15 -19.18 -21.11
C GLN A 319 -6.37 -18.04 -22.09
N PRO A 320 -5.44 -17.78 -23.02
CA PRO A 320 -5.68 -16.85 -24.11
C PRO A 320 -6.71 -17.45 -25.05
N ALA A 321 -7.67 -16.65 -25.45
CA ALA A 321 -8.76 -17.15 -26.25
C ALA A 321 -8.40 -17.10 -27.74
N ALA A 322 -7.99 -18.26 -28.26
CA ALA A 322 -7.83 -18.55 -29.68
C ALA A 322 -8.24 -20.00 -30.04
N VAL A 323 -8.66 -20.84 -29.07
CA VAL A 323 -9.00 -22.25 -29.32
C VAL A 323 -10.12 -22.76 -28.39
N PRO A 324 -11.32 -23.10 -28.93
CA PRO A 324 -11.89 -22.57 -30.16
C PRO A 324 -12.20 -21.08 -29.99
N ILE A 325 -11.82 -20.28 -30.99
CA ILE A 325 -12.07 -18.83 -31.04
C ILE A 325 -13.57 -18.50 -31.09
N TRP A 326 -13.95 -17.28 -30.68
CA TRP A 326 -15.33 -16.72 -30.67
C TRP A 326 -16.26 -17.15 -29.54
N GLY A 327 -15.85 -18.06 -28.67
CA GLY A 327 -16.60 -18.44 -27.47
C GLY A 327 -15.95 -17.91 -26.20
N VAL A 328 -16.74 -17.83 -25.12
CA VAL A 328 -16.19 -17.55 -23.79
C VAL A 328 -15.28 -18.71 -23.37
N THR A 329 -14.05 -18.39 -23.02
CA THR A 329 -13.04 -19.34 -22.56
C THR A 329 -13.45 -20.03 -21.26
N ASP A 330 -13.19 -21.33 -21.19
CA ASP A 330 -13.30 -22.09 -19.95
C ASP A 330 -12.03 -21.91 -19.11
N ASN A 331 -12.08 -20.93 -18.21
CA ASN A 331 -11.05 -20.70 -17.22
C ASN A 331 -11.31 -21.44 -15.89
N SER A 332 -12.03 -22.56 -15.90
CA SER A 332 -12.09 -23.44 -14.74
C SER A 332 -10.70 -23.99 -14.38
N VAL A 333 -10.53 -24.39 -13.12
CA VAL A 333 -9.22 -24.81 -12.59
C VAL A 333 -8.60 -26.00 -13.32
N GLY A 334 -9.41 -26.84 -13.96
CA GLY A 334 -8.96 -28.05 -14.65
C GLY A 334 -8.16 -28.97 -13.71
N SER A 335 -6.98 -29.42 -14.16
CA SER A 335 -6.06 -30.21 -13.34
C SER A 335 -5.07 -29.36 -12.52
N SER A 336 -5.20 -28.03 -12.57
CA SER A 336 -4.22 -27.12 -11.97
C SER A 336 -4.20 -27.28 -10.45
N ARG A 337 -3.00 -27.39 -9.89
CA ARG A 337 -2.76 -27.49 -8.45
C ARG A 337 -1.31 -27.17 -8.10
N ILE A 338 -1.11 -26.82 -6.85
CA ILE A 338 0.19 -26.63 -6.22
C ILE A 338 0.17 -27.44 -4.92
N ASP A 339 1.09 -28.38 -4.78
CA ASP A 339 1.15 -29.29 -3.64
C ASP A 339 2.33 -28.89 -2.75
N TYR A 340 2.04 -28.57 -1.48
CA TYR A 340 3.04 -28.26 -0.45
C TYR A 340 3.05 -29.36 0.62
N LYS A 341 4.22 -29.89 0.97
CA LYS A 341 4.40 -30.74 2.14
C LYS A 341 4.73 -29.87 3.33
N MET A 342 3.78 -29.76 4.24
CA MET A 342 3.94 -29.00 5.47
C MET A 342 3.92 -29.93 6.68
N ARG A 343 4.72 -29.62 7.69
CA ARG A 343 4.87 -30.37 8.92
C ARG A 343 4.96 -29.40 10.09
N ALA A 344 3.81 -29.10 10.70
CA ALA A 344 3.75 -28.29 11.92
C ALA A 344 4.41 -29.04 13.10
N GLU A 345 5.67 -28.75 13.37
CA GLU A 345 6.46 -29.46 14.39
C GLU A 345 6.06 -29.05 15.81
N PRO A 346 6.04 -29.97 16.79
CA PRO A 346 6.08 -29.59 18.19
C PRO A 346 7.33 -28.74 18.49
N VAL A 347 7.17 -27.68 19.28
CA VAL A 347 8.26 -26.74 19.63
C VAL A 347 8.61 -26.84 21.11
N ILE A 348 9.80 -26.42 21.49
CA ILE A 348 10.21 -26.40 22.90
C ILE A 348 9.80 -25.07 23.52
N ALA A 349 8.89 -25.10 24.49
CA ALA A 349 8.51 -23.93 25.27
C ALA A 349 9.63 -23.52 26.24
N SER A 350 9.53 -22.31 26.80
CA SER A 350 10.53 -21.73 27.71
C SER A 350 10.72 -22.49 29.03
N ASN A 351 9.78 -23.38 29.37
CA ASN A 351 9.90 -24.31 30.49
C ASN A 351 10.62 -25.63 30.13
N GLY A 352 11.12 -25.76 28.89
CA GLY A 352 11.81 -26.93 28.38
C GLY A 352 10.92 -28.09 27.92
N GLN A 353 9.59 -27.94 27.98
CA GLN A 353 8.65 -28.96 27.52
C GLN A 353 8.39 -28.84 26.02
N ALA A 354 8.25 -29.98 25.33
CA ALA A 354 7.73 -30.01 23.97
C ALA A 354 6.22 -29.75 23.99
N VAL A 355 5.78 -28.75 23.22
CA VAL A 355 4.39 -28.29 23.17
C VAL A 355 3.88 -28.18 21.73
N THR A 356 2.56 -28.20 21.59
CA THR A 356 1.81 -27.90 20.36
C THR A 356 0.73 -26.88 20.71
N PRO A 357 0.07 -26.24 19.72
CA PRO A 357 -1.09 -25.39 19.98
C PRO A 357 -2.12 -26.07 20.87
N LYS A 358 -2.60 -25.37 21.91
CA LYS A 358 -3.56 -25.94 22.88
C LYS A 358 -4.93 -26.19 22.26
N VAL A 359 -5.26 -25.44 21.21
CA VAL A 359 -6.60 -25.38 20.59
C VAL A 359 -6.59 -25.83 19.13
N GLY A 360 -5.45 -26.30 18.61
CA GLY A 360 -5.29 -26.77 17.23
C GLY A 360 -4.67 -25.73 16.31
N PHE A 361 -4.79 -25.96 14.99
CA PHE A 361 -4.09 -25.17 13.98
C PHE A 361 -5.05 -24.36 13.10
N THR A 362 -4.53 -23.27 12.54
CA THR A 362 -5.12 -22.51 11.44
C THR A 362 -4.11 -22.42 10.29
N LEU A 363 -4.57 -22.61 9.06
CA LEU A 363 -3.81 -22.24 7.87
C LEU A 363 -4.14 -20.81 7.49
N THR A 364 -3.12 -20.01 7.21
CA THR A 364 -3.23 -18.74 6.50
C THR A 364 -2.50 -18.84 5.17
N THR A 365 -3.23 -18.52 4.11
CA THR A 365 -2.69 -18.37 2.76
C THR A 365 -2.72 -16.89 2.39
N GLU A 366 -1.60 -16.37 1.92
CA GLU A 366 -1.55 -15.02 1.37
C GLU A 366 -2.06 -15.01 -0.07
N LEU A 367 -2.86 -14.02 -0.43
CA LEU A 367 -3.41 -13.84 -1.76
C LEU A 367 -3.26 -12.39 -2.23
N ILE A 368 -2.96 -12.15 -3.52
CA ILE A 368 -3.30 -10.88 -4.17
C ILE A 368 -4.53 -11.13 -5.03
N GLN A 369 -5.57 -10.36 -4.74
CA GLN A 369 -6.85 -10.41 -5.42
C GLN A 369 -6.98 -9.23 -6.38
N ARG A 370 -7.73 -9.41 -7.46
CA ARG A 370 -7.92 -8.40 -8.50
C ARG A 370 -9.39 -8.25 -8.87
N GLU A 371 -9.72 -7.10 -9.45
CA GLU A 371 -11.04 -6.87 -10.04
C GLU A 371 -11.46 -8.01 -10.95
N ALA A 372 -12.72 -8.44 -10.87
CA ALA A 372 -13.23 -9.42 -11.82
C ALA A 372 -13.22 -8.81 -13.23
N ILE A 373 -12.76 -9.58 -14.21
CA ILE A 373 -12.78 -9.14 -15.61
C ILE A 373 -14.04 -9.66 -16.28
N ALA A 374 -14.44 -9.05 -17.40
CA ALA A 374 -15.43 -9.67 -18.29
C ALA A 374 -14.95 -11.09 -18.65
N ALA A 375 -15.84 -12.05 -18.88
CA ALA A 375 -15.41 -13.40 -19.19
C ALA A 375 -14.74 -13.43 -20.57
N THR A 376 -13.47 -13.84 -20.62
CA THR A 376 -12.61 -13.72 -21.82
C THR A 376 -13.19 -14.46 -23.02
N ILE A 377 -13.22 -13.78 -24.17
CA ILE A 377 -13.52 -14.32 -25.51
C ILE A 377 -12.30 -14.20 -26.43
N ILE A 378 -11.52 -13.10 -26.31
CA ILE A 378 -10.21 -12.86 -26.96
C ILE A 378 -9.32 -12.12 -25.96
N ASP A 379 -8.08 -12.58 -25.82
CA ASP A 379 -7.01 -11.88 -25.10
C ASP A 379 -5.74 -11.92 -25.98
N ASP A 380 -5.47 -10.82 -26.67
CA ASP A 380 -4.44 -10.72 -27.70
C ASP A 380 -3.45 -9.59 -27.43
N TYR A 381 -2.25 -9.97 -26.98
CA TYR A 381 -1.10 -9.08 -26.76
C TYR A 381 -0.34 -8.76 -28.07
N ALA A 382 -1.08 -8.56 -29.16
CA ALA A 382 -0.53 -8.40 -30.50
C ALA A 382 0.49 -9.49 -30.89
N SER A 383 0.13 -10.75 -30.64
CA SER A 383 1.11 -11.83 -30.46
C SER A 383 1.92 -12.20 -31.72
N SER A 384 1.33 -12.04 -32.91
CA SER A 384 1.97 -12.33 -34.21
C SER A 384 1.20 -11.75 -35.40
N SER A 385 1.85 -11.67 -36.57
CA SER A 385 1.18 -11.34 -37.83
C SER A 385 0.10 -12.36 -38.21
N GLN A 386 0.27 -13.63 -37.85
CA GLN A 386 -0.71 -14.68 -38.13
C GLN A 386 -1.97 -14.49 -37.29
N GLN A 387 -1.83 -14.10 -36.02
CA GLN A 387 -2.96 -13.78 -35.15
C GLN A 387 -3.74 -12.59 -35.73
N LEU A 388 -3.05 -11.53 -36.17
CA LEU A 388 -3.67 -10.39 -36.83
C LEU A 388 -4.55 -10.81 -38.01
N SER A 389 -4.05 -11.67 -38.89
CA SER A 389 -4.81 -12.14 -40.06
C SER A 389 -5.89 -13.18 -39.75
N ASN A 390 -5.78 -13.91 -38.62
CA ASN A 390 -6.73 -14.97 -38.27
C ASN A 390 -7.93 -14.47 -37.47
N VAL A 391 -7.75 -13.36 -36.75
CA VAL A 391 -8.74 -12.84 -35.81
C VAL A 391 -9.40 -11.57 -36.33
N TYR A 392 -8.76 -10.86 -37.25
CA TYR A 392 -9.26 -9.57 -37.69
C TYR A 392 -9.34 -9.48 -39.22
N SER A 393 -10.34 -8.72 -39.66
CA SER A 393 -10.47 -8.20 -41.01
C SER A 393 -10.17 -6.70 -41.01
N GLU A 394 -9.74 -6.18 -42.16
CA GLU A 394 -9.41 -4.76 -42.34
C GLU A 394 -10.29 -4.14 -43.45
N PRO A 395 -11.58 -3.88 -43.19
CA PRO A 395 -12.51 -3.41 -44.23
C PRO A 395 -12.10 -2.07 -44.84
N SER A 396 -11.47 -1.21 -44.05
CA SER A 396 -10.92 0.06 -44.50
C SER A 396 -9.69 0.42 -43.68
N GLY A 397 -8.49 -0.07 -44.01
CA GLY A 397 -7.31 0.20 -43.20
C GLY A 397 -6.03 -0.42 -43.71
N ALA A 398 -4.96 -0.18 -42.97
CA ALA A 398 -3.68 -0.87 -43.14
C ALA A 398 -3.07 -1.06 -41.76
N TRP A 399 -3.17 -2.28 -41.23
CA TRP A 399 -2.58 -2.70 -39.97
C TRP A 399 -1.46 -3.69 -40.21
N ALA A 400 -0.34 -3.50 -39.51
CA ALA A 400 0.82 -4.37 -39.61
C ALA A 400 1.28 -4.80 -38.23
N PHE A 401 1.68 -6.06 -38.11
CA PHE A 401 2.40 -6.53 -36.94
C PHE A 401 3.81 -5.95 -36.91
N GLU A 402 4.22 -5.48 -35.74
CA GLU A 402 5.59 -5.08 -35.44
C GLU A 402 6.07 -5.72 -34.14
N GLN A 403 7.20 -6.41 -34.22
CA GLN A 403 7.96 -6.85 -33.06
C GLN A 403 8.93 -5.74 -32.68
N VAL A 404 8.60 -5.01 -31.61
CA VAL A 404 9.40 -3.87 -31.13
C VAL A 404 10.62 -4.36 -30.36
N THR A 405 10.43 -5.39 -29.53
CA THR A 405 11.49 -6.14 -28.84
C THR A 405 11.12 -7.63 -28.84
N ASP A 406 11.98 -8.49 -28.32
CA ASP A 406 11.69 -9.93 -28.21
C ASP A 406 10.48 -10.24 -27.31
N THR A 407 10.14 -9.34 -26.40
CA THR A 407 9.04 -9.50 -25.44
C THR A 407 7.90 -8.51 -25.63
N TYR A 408 8.04 -7.53 -26.53
CA TYR A 408 7.05 -6.47 -26.74
C TYR A 408 6.69 -6.30 -28.22
N LYS A 409 5.40 -6.35 -28.51
CA LYS A 409 4.83 -6.45 -29.86
C LYS A 409 3.64 -5.52 -30.01
N GLN A 410 3.34 -5.11 -31.24
CA GLN A 410 2.26 -4.17 -31.54
C GLN A 410 1.60 -4.48 -32.88
N TYR A 411 0.33 -4.12 -33.02
CA TYR A 411 -0.32 -3.88 -34.30
C TYR A 411 -0.31 -2.38 -34.57
N ARG A 412 0.30 -1.96 -35.68
CA ARG A 412 0.45 -0.55 -36.05
C ARG A 412 -0.32 -0.24 -37.31
N GLY A 413 -1.18 0.77 -37.26
CA GLY A 413 -2.01 1.06 -38.42
C GLY A 413 -2.98 2.20 -38.24
N THR A 414 -3.81 2.38 -39.26
CA THR A 414 -4.91 3.34 -39.33
C THR A 414 -6.09 2.70 -40.04
N GLY A 415 -7.28 3.26 -39.86
CA GLY A 415 -8.52 2.71 -40.39
C GLY A 415 -9.14 1.68 -39.46
N GLU A 416 -9.95 0.78 -40.01
CA GLU A 416 -10.77 -0.21 -39.32
C GLU A 416 -10.03 -1.53 -39.15
N LEU A 417 -10.08 -2.06 -37.92
CA LEU A 417 -9.62 -3.40 -37.54
C LEU A 417 -10.79 -4.10 -36.84
N VAL A 418 -11.42 -5.04 -37.51
CA VAL A 418 -12.72 -5.61 -37.10
C VAL A 418 -12.54 -7.09 -36.82
N PHE A 419 -13.11 -7.60 -35.72
CA PHE A 419 -13.07 -9.04 -35.47
C PHE A 419 -13.70 -9.81 -36.64
N ASP A 420 -13.09 -10.91 -37.08
CA ASP A 420 -13.62 -11.80 -38.12
C ASP A 420 -14.75 -12.71 -37.59
N ASN A 421 -15.66 -12.08 -36.84
CA ASN A 421 -16.90 -12.66 -36.33
C ASN A 421 -17.93 -11.53 -36.14
N ALA A 422 -19.16 -11.79 -36.58
CA ALA A 422 -20.21 -10.79 -36.52
C ALA A 422 -20.74 -10.54 -35.09
N PHE A 423 -20.65 -11.54 -34.20
CA PHE A 423 -21.25 -11.61 -32.84
C PHE A 423 -22.76 -11.33 -32.72
N GLY A 424 -23.41 -10.83 -33.77
CA GLY A 424 -24.84 -10.53 -33.79
C GLY A 424 -25.24 -9.56 -32.66
N ALA A 425 -26.28 -9.93 -31.92
CA ALA A 425 -26.79 -9.16 -30.79
C ALA A 425 -26.10 -9.52 -29.45
N GLN A 426 -25.01 -10.29 -29.47
CA GLN A 426 -24.33 -10.70 -28.25
C GLN A 426 -23.80 -9.49 -27.49
N SER A 427 -24.17 -9.37 -26.22
CA SER A 427 -23.62 -8.37 -25.30
C SER A 427 -22.12 -8.59 -25.13
N LEU A 428 -21.31 -7.53 -25.30
CA LEU A 428 -19.85 -7.62 -25.34
C LEU A 428 -19.18 -6.51 -24.53
N TYR A 429 -17.98 -6.80 -24.05
CA TYR A 429 -17.01 -5.84 -23.53
C TYR A 429 -15.77 -5.86 -24.44
N ALA A 430 -15.53 -4.78 -25.18
CA ALA A 430 -14.38 -4.65 -26.07
C ALA A 430 -13.42 -3.57 -25.54
N MET A 431 -12.13 -3.87 -25.52
CA MET A 431 -11.08 -2.98 -25.00
C MET A 431 -9.85 -3.02 -25.92
N ALA A 432 -9.15 -1.89 -26.02
CA ALA A 432 -7.82 -1.83 -26.59
C ALA A 432 -6.91 -0.95 -25.73
N ARG A 433 -5.66 -1.38 -25.57
CA ARG A 433 -4.55 -0.55 -25.09
C ARG A 433 -3.70 -0.17 -26.27
N PHE A 434 -3.54 1.13 -26.43
CA PHE A 434 -2.96 1.71 -27.63
C PHE A 434 -2.22 3.01 -27.33
N GLN A 435 -1.49 3.52 -28.32
CA GLN A 435 -0.86 4.84 -28.29
C GLN A 435 -1.09 5.57 -29.62
N PHE A 436 -1.22 6.90 -29.54
CA PHE A 436 -1.29 7.74 -30.73
C PHE A 436 0.12 7.97 -31.29
N ALA A 437 0.43 7.35 -32.42
CA ALA A 437 1.68 7.67 -33.14
C ALA A 437 1.56 8.98 -33.90
N THR A 438 0.36 9.28 -34.39
CA THR A 438 0.01 10.58 -35.01
C THR A 438 -1.32 11.07 -34.45
N GLY A 439 -1.59 12.37 -34.58
CA GLY A 439 -2.83 12.99 -34.09
C GLY A 439 -4.07 12.47 -34.83
N GLY A 440 -5.20 12.42 -34.12
CA GLY A 440 -6.44 11.88 -34.67
C GLY A 440 -7.36 11.35 -33.57
N THR A 441 -8.17 10.38 -33.94
CA THR A 441 -9.12 9.68 -33.07
C THR A 441 -8.82 8.19 -33.04
N PHE A 442 -9.19 7.57 -31.92
CA PHE A 442 -9.24 6.13 -31.77
C PHE A 442 -10.61 5.76 -31.20
N SER A 443 -11.24 4.73 -31.76
CA SER A 443 -12.57 4.32 -31.38
C SER A 443 -12.69 2.82 -31.21
N VAL A 444 -13.49 2.41 -30.23
CA VAL A 444 -13.97 1.04 -30.04
C VAL A 444 -15.45 1.02 -30.39
N THR A 445 -15.85 0.14 -31.30
CA THR A 445 -17.24 -0.01 -31.73
C THR A 445 -17.73 -1.43 -31.46
N SER A 446 -18.95 -1.55 -30.96
CA SER A 446 -19.65 -2.83 -30.80
C SER A 446 -21.14 -2.62 -31.05
N GLN A 447 -21.75 -3.45 -31.90
CA GLN A 447 -23.17 -3.38 -32.27
C GLN A 447 -23.66 -1.96 -32.67
N GLY A 448 -22.81 -1.20 -33.37
CA GLY A 448 -23.11 0.17 -33.83
C GLY A 448 -23.13 1.24 -32.74
N ILE A 449 -22.68 0.91 -31.54
CA ILE A 449 -22.33 1.86 -30.48
C ILE A 449 -20.81 2.07 -30.49
N THR A 450 -20.37 3.31 -30.34
CA THR A 450 -18.95 3.69 -30.42
C THR A 450 -18.52 4.47 -29.19
N ALA A 451 -17.41 4.05 -28.58
CA ALA A 451 -16.59 4.89 -27.73
C ALA A 451 -15.51 5.55 -28.60
N GLU A 452 -15.45 6.88 -28.63
CA GLU A 452 -14.47 7.64 -29.43
C GLU A 452 -13.62 8.52 -28.50
N LEU A 453 -12.29 8.40 -28.62
CA LEU A 453 -11.33 9.28 -27.97
C LEU A 453 -10.57 10.10 -29.01
N THR A 454 -10.54 11.42 -28.84
CA THR A 454 -9.62 12.30 -29.57
C THR A 454 -8.30 12.41 -28.84
N ASN A 455 -7.18 12.59 -29.57
CA ASN A 455 -5.89 12.84 -28.94
C ASN A 455 -5.86 14.14 -28.09
N THR A 456 -6.79 15.06 -28.34
CA THR A 456 -6.99 16.27 -27.51
C THR A 456 -7.76 16.02 -26.21
N GLY A 457 -8.21 14.77 -25.96
CA GLY A 457 -8.81 14.36 -24.71
C GLY A 457 -10.33 14.35 -24.67
N THR A 458 -11.02 14.54 -25.79
CA THR A 458 -12.48 14.45 -25.82
C THR A 458 -12.88 12.98 -25.94
N LEU A 459 -13.61 12.49 -24.94
CA LEU A 459 -14.16 11.14 -24.91
C LEU A 459 -15.67 11.18 -25.14
N ARG A 460 -16.18 10.39 -26.08
CA ARG A 460 -17.60 10.35 -26.45
C ARG A 460 -18.15 8.93 -26.45
N LEU A 461 -19.41 8.81 -26.06
CA LEU A 461 -20.26 7.64 -26.30
C LEU A 461 -21.26 7.99 -27.40
N MET A 462 -21.32 7.19 -28.45
CA MET A 462 -22.07 7.50 -29.67
C MET A 462 -22.92 6.31 -30.15
N ARG A 463 -24.05 6.61 -30.80
CA ARG A 463 -24.85 5.67 -31.59
C ARG A 463 -24.92 6.19 -33.02
N GLY A 464 -24.21 5.53 -33.95
CA GLY A 464 -23.98 6.12 -35.28
C GLY A 464 -23.29 7.49 -35.16
N SER A 465 -23.88 8.52 -35.77
CA SER A 465 -23.39 9.91 -35.65
C SER A 465 -23.90 10.67 -34.43
N THR A 466 -24.83 10.09 -33.66
CA THR A 466 -25.44 10.76 -32.50
C THR A 466 -24.58 10.58 -31.26
N VAL A 467 -24.20 11.68 -30.61
CA VAL A 467 -23.49 11.67 -29.32
C VAL A 467 -24.49 11.48 -28.18
N LEU A 468 -24.35 10.41 -27.40
CA LEU A 468 -25.16 10.11 -26.22
C LEU A 468 -24.57 10.71 -24.94
N GLY A 469 -23.24 10.88 -24.90
CA GLY A 469 -22.52 11.50 -23.79
C GLY A 469 -21.11 11.91 -24.20
N SER A 470 -20.56 12.91 -23.53
CA SER A 470 -19.20 13.40 -23.76
C SER A 470 -18.57 13.88 -22.46
N THR A 471 -17.27 13.67 -22.31
CA THR A 471 -16.46 14.21 -21.21
C THR A 471 -15.04 14.51 -21.70
N ASN A 472 -14.23 15.17 -20.87
CA ASN A 472 -12.82 15.39 -21.15
C ASN A 472 -11.95 14.56 -20.20
N VAL A 473 -10.94 13.89 -20.74
CA VAL A 473 -10.01 13.02 -20.00
C VAL A 473 -8.56 13.49 -20.09
N GLY A 474 -8.35 14.76 -20.48
CA GLY A 474 -7.03 15.35 -20.70
C GLY A 474 -6.42 14.97 -22.05
N ALA A 475 -5.52 15.82 -22.55
CA ALA A 475 -4.82 15.55 -23.80
C ALA A 475 -3.92 14.30 -23.68
N GLN A 476 -3.91 13.50 -24.73
CA GLN A 476 -3.11 12.29 -24.82
C GLN A 476 -1.81 12.58 -25.56
N GLN A 477 -0.73 11.90 -25.16
CA GLN A 477 0.56 12.07 -25.81
C GLN A 477 0.51 11.49 -27.22
N VAL A 478 1.11 12.23 -28.16
CA VAL A 478 1.23 11.85 -29.57
C VAL A 478 2.71 11.72 -29.94
N GLY A 479 3.06 10.65 -30.66
CA GLY A 479 4.43 10.42 -31.15
C GLY A 479 5.42 10.02 -30.06
N GLY A 480 4.92 9.51 -28.92
CA GLY A 480 5.77 8.91 -27.90
C GLY A 480 6.48 7.65 -28.42
N ALA A 481 7.60 7.30 -27.81
CA ALA A 481 8.23 6.00 -28.04
C ALA A 481 7.25 4.85 -27.70
N ALA A 482 7.52 3.65 -28.18
CA ALA A 482 6.76 2.46 -27.81
C ALA A 482 6.63 2.37 -26.28
N GLN A 483 5.42 2.07 -25.78
CA GLN A 483 5.04 2.03 -24.36
C GLN A 483 4.87 3.38 -23.63
N VAL A 484 5.22 4.51 -24.28
CA VAL A 484 5.09 5.85 -23.71
C VAL A 484 3.80 6.50 -24.19
N GLY A 485 3.01 7.06 -23.26
CA GLY A 485 1.74 7.70 -23.60
C GLY A 485 0.61 6.73 -23.95
N ARG A 486 0.59 5.56 -23.31
CA ARG A 486 -0.45 4.54 -23.51
C ARG A 486 -1.81 5.02 -22.99
N CYS A 487 -2.84 4.64 -23.72
CA CYS A 487 -4.24 4.83 -23.43
C CYS A 487 -4.94 3.47 -23.37
N VAL A 488 -5.95 3.34 -22.54
CA VAL A 488 -6.85 2.19 -22.49
C VAL A 488 -8.27 2.69 -22.71
N LEU A 489 -8.91 2.21 -23.77
CA LEU A 489 -10.30 2.54 -24.09
C LEU A 489 -11.12 1.26 -24.15
N ALA A 490 -12.23 1.24 -23.43
CA ALA A 490 -13.16 0.11 -23.46
C ALA A 490 -14.61 0.54 -23.62
N LEU A 491 -15.41 -0.36 -24.19
CA LEU A 491 -16.83 -0.21 -24.41
C LEU A 491 -17.55 -1.51 -24.00
N ARG A 492 -18.50 -1.40 -23.07
CA ARG A 492 -19.48 -2.45 -22.77
C ARG A 492 -20.79 -2.11 -23.45
N VAL A 493 -21.35 -3.04 -24.20
CA VAL A 493 -22.67 -2.90 -24.83
C VAL A 493 -23.56 -4.06 -24.36
N ARG A 494 -24.71 -3.70 -23.80
CA ARG A 494 -25.80 -4.61 -23.43
C ARG A 494 -27.06 -4.21 -24.19
N GLU A 495 -28.11 -5.02 -24.07
CA GLU A 495 -29.35 -4.88 -24.85
C GLU A 495 -30.04 -3.51 -24.65
N GLY A 496 -29.85 -2.89 -23.47
CA GLY A 496 -30.46 -1.60 -23.10
C GLY A 496 -29.49 -0.53 -22.62
N SER A 497 -28.18 -0.77 -22.62
CA SER A 497 -27.20 0.18 -22.11
C SER A 497 -25.85 0.09 -22.82
N ALA A 498 -25.09 1.18 -22.72
CA ALA A 498 -23.69 1.21 -23.11
C ALA A 498 -22.87 2.02 -22.11
N ARG A 499 -21.67 1.52 -21.82
CA ARG A 499 -20.72 2.12 -20.87
C ARG A 499 -19.34 2.26 -21.48
N VAL A 500 -18.73 3.42 -21.32
CA VAL A 500 -17.37 3.72 -21.80
C VAL A 500 -16.43 3.84 -20.62
N TYR A 501 -15.27 3.21 -20.73
CA TYR A 501 -14.24 3.18 -19.71
C TYR A 501 -12.94 3.73 -20.30
N PHE A 502 -12.20 4.50 -19.51
CA PHE A 502 -10.95 5.09 -19.96
C PHE A 502 -9.95 5.30 -18.82
N SER A 503 -8.70 4.93 -19.10
CA SER A 503 -7.54 5.15 -18.24
C SER A 503 -6.26 5.30 -19.06
N ASN A 504 -5.21 5.84 -18.44
CA ASN A 504 -3.85 5.83 -19.00
C ASN A 504 -3.05 4.57 -18.60
N ALA A 505 -3.66 3.68 -17.79
CA ALA A 505 -3.08 2.42 -17.36
C ALA A 505 -4.16 1.33 -17.24
N GLU A 506 -3.80 0.06 -17.48
CA GLU A 506 -4.74 -1.06 -17.37
C GLU A 506 -5.00 -1.53 -15.94
N THR A 507 -4.25 -1.03 -14.95
CA THR A 507 -4.39 -1.42 -13.55
C THR A 507 -5.82 -1.20 -13.02
N THR A 508 -6.43 -0.08 -13.40
CA THR A 508 -7.83 0.24 -13.13
C THR A 508 -8.37 1.06 -14.29
N ILE A 509 -9.52 0.66 -14.84
CA ILE A 509 -10.14 1.30 -16.00
C ILE A 509 -11.53 1.81 -15.60
N PRO A 510 -11.64 2.99 -14.96
CA PRO A 510 -12.91 3.47 -14.43
C PRO A 510 -13.89 3.80 -15.56
N MET A 511 -15.17 3.58 -15.27
CA MET A 511 -16.27 4.04 -16.12
C MET A 511 -16.27 5.58 -16.18
N ARG A 512 -16.42 6.13 -17.38
CA ARG A 512 -16.46 7.58 -17.63
C ARG A 512 -17.80 8.06 -18.16
N LEU A 513 -18.50 7.23 -18.93
CA LEU A 513 -19.79 7.56 -19.53
C LEU A 513 -20.70 6.34 -19.49
N GLU A 514 -21.99 6.59 -19.33
CA GLU A 514 -23.05 5.59 -19.41
C GLU A 514 -24.26 6.20 -20.13
N ALA A 515 -24.97 5.39 -20.92
CA ALA A 515 -26.25 5.78 -21.49
C ALA A 515 -27.20 4.58 -21.60
N THR A 516 -28.48 4.82 -21.34
CA THR A 516 -29.55 3.90 -21.76
C THR A 516 -29.70 3.97 -23.27
N THR A 517 -29.50 2.85 -23.95
CA THR A 517 -29.43 2.81 -25.42
C THR A 517 -29.79 1.44 -25.96
N THR A 518 -30.47 1.38 -27.10
CA THR A 518 -30.69 0.14 -27.84
C THR A 518 -29.65 0.04 -28.96
N PRO A 519 -28.80 -1.00 -28.98
CA PRO A 519 -27.81 -1.19 -30.03
C PRO A 519 -28.49 -1.43 -31.39
N PRO A 520 -28.12 -0.70 -32.46
CA PRO A 520 -28.67 -0.93 -33.80
C PRO A 520 -28.12 -2.20 -34.49
N GLY A 521 -27.12 -2.86 -33.90
CA GLY A 521 -26.38 -3.95 -34.52
C GLY A 521 -25.20 -3.45 -35.36
N GLY A 522 -24.34 -4.37 -35.78
CA GLY A 522 -23.11 -4.05 -36.51
C GLY A 522 -21.90 -4.80 -35.97
N ALA A 523 -20.78 -4.70 -36.67
CA ALA A 523 -19.56 -5.40 -36.30
C ALA A 523 -18.91 -4.82 -35.04
N THR A 524 -18.07 -5.64 -34.41
CA THR A 524 -17.24 -5.25 -33.27
C THR A 524 -15.80 -5.05 -33.72
N GLY A 525 -15.18 -3.95 -33.33
CA GLY A 525 -13.81 -3.65 -33.74
C GLY A 525 -13.33 -2.28 -33.33
N TYR A 526 -12.23 -1.88 -33.94
CA TYR A 526 -11.46 -0.69 -33.63
C TYR A 526 -11.33 0.18 -34.88
N LYS A 527 -11.19 1.48 -34.67
CA LYS A 527 -10.93 2.43 -35.75
C LYS A 527 -9.95 3.50 -35.31
N SER A 528 -9.00 3.85 -36.17
CA SER A 528 -8.21 5.07 -35.99
C SER A 528 -8.21 5.95 -37.24
N THR A 529 -8.28 7.27 -37.05
CA THR A 529 -8.17 8.25 -38.14
C THR A 529 -6.73 8.71 -38.40
N GLY A 530 -5.85 8.49 -37.42
CA GLY A 530 -4.40 8.59 -37.57
C GLY A 530 -3.74 7.23 -37.35
N ILE A 531 -2.41 7.19 -37.37
CA ILE A 531 -1.66 6.00 -36.98
C ILE A 531 -1.77 5.80 -35.46
N ALA A 532 -2.27 4.63 -35.07
CA ALA A 532 -2.26 4.11 -33.70
C ALA A 532 -1.45 2.83 -33.62
N TRP A 533 -0.81 2.60 -32.46
CA TRP A 533 -0.14 1.34 -32.16
C TRP A 533 -0.89 0.67 -31.02
N ILE A 534 -1.47 -0.50 -31.27
CA ILE A 534 -2.21 -1.33 -30.33
C ILE A 534 -1.26 -2.41 -29.82
N ASP A 535 -1.13 -2.58 -28.51
CA ASP A 535 -0.29 -3.62 -27.92
C ASP A 535 -1.08 -4.67 -27.11
N HIS A 536 -2.38 -4.44 -26.91
CA HIS A 536 -3.28 -5.39 -26.26
C HIS A 536 -4.73 -5.13 -26.69
N ILE A 537 -5.40 -6.18 -27.14
CA ILE A 537 -6.81 -6.25 -27.45
C ILE A 537 -7.47 -7.26 -26.53
N TYR A 538 -8.54 -6.84 -25.87
CA TYR A 538 -9.32 -7.71 -25.01
C TYR A 538 -10.79 -7.66 -25.41
N LEU A 539 -11.38 -8.83 -25.65
CA LEU A 539 -12.81 -9.01 -25.87
C LEU A 539 -13.35 -9.97 -24.81
N GLY A 540 -14.39 -9.55 -24.12
CA GLY A 540 -15.09 -10.36 -23.14
C GLY A 540 -16.60 -10.30 -23.31
N ASP A 541 -17.29 -11.16 -22.58
CA ASP A 541 -18.74 -11.18 -22.51
C ASP A 541 -19.28 -9.91 -21.82
N GLY A 542 -20.39 -9.36 -22.31
CA GLY A 542 -21.00 -8.16 -21.75
C GLY A 542 -21.65 -8.37 -20.38
N TRP A 543 -21.99 -9.60 -20.01
CA TRP A 543 -22.70 -9.96 -18.77
C TRP A 543 -21.88 -10.81 -17.82
N LEU A 544 -21.21 -11.84 -18.33
CA LEU A 544 -20.41 -12.77 -17.53
C LEU A 544 -19.08 -12.14 -17.14
N TYR A 545 -18.66 -12.41 -15.91
CA TYR A 545 -17.39 -12.02 -15.33
C TYR A 545 -16.64 -13.25 -14.85
N GLN A 546 -15.31 -13.20 -14.94
CA GLN A 546 -14.40 -14.15 -14.33
C GLN A 546 -13.74 -13.51 -13.09
N PRO A 547 -13.93 -14.09 -11.90
CA PRO A 547 -13.26 -13.61 -10.69
C PRO A 547 -11.75 -13.94 -10.72
N ARG A 548 -10.98 -13.22 -9.90
CA ARG A 548 -9.51 -13.32 -9.75
C ARG A 548 -9.09 -13.22 -8.28
N GLU A 549 -9.72 -14.01 -7.40
CA GLU A 549 -9.69 -13.76 -5.96
C GLU A 549 -9.59 -15.02 -5.07
N ALA A 550 -9.99 -16.19 -5.57
CA ALA A 550 -10.20 -17.36 -4.72
C ALA A 550 -9.34 -18.58 -5.09
N ILE A 551 -9.05 -19.36 -4.06
CA ILE A 551 -8.42 -20.67 -4.14
C ILE A 551 -9.28 -21.71 -3.43
N GLU A 552 -9.14 -22.98 -3.80
CA GLU A 552 -9.59 -24.11 -3.00
C GLU A 552 -8.37 -24.78 -2.38
N VAL A 553 -8.42 -25.02 -1.08
CA VAL A 553 -7.41 -25.77 -0.36
C VAL A 553 -7.98 -27.16 -0.09
N GLU A 554 -7.18 -28.20 -0.31
CA GLU A 554 -7.49 -29.60 0.00
C GLU A 554 -6.43 -30.18 0.95
N ILE A 555 -6.88 -30.75 2.07
CA ILE A 555 -6.04 -31.36 3.11
C ILE A 555 -6.76 -32.60 3.63
N ASN A 556 -6.10 -33.77 3.63
CA ASN A 556 -6.65 -35.03 4.17
C ASN A 556 -8.07 -35.36 3.64
N GLY A 557 -8.33 -35.07 2.37
CA GLY A 557 -9.62 -35.31 1.69
C GLY A 557 -10.72 -34.30 2.02
N GLN A 558 -10.46 -33.31 2.88
CA GLN A 558 -11.35 -32.17 3.13
C GLN A 558 -10.99 -31.01 2.20
N ARG A 559 -11.98 -30.20 1.81
CA ARG A 559 -11.81 -29.04 0.94
C ARG A 559 -12.44 -27.78 1.51
N LYS A 560 -11.82 -26.63 1.27
CA LYS A 560 -12.36 -25.32 1.61
C LYS A 560 -11.96 -24.26 0.60
N VAL A 561 -12.93 -23.42 0.21
CA VAL A 561 -12.68 -22.24 -0.63
C VAL A 561 -12.25 -21.08 0.26
N LEU A 562 -11.15 -20.43 -0.10
CA LEU A 562 -10.59 -19.26 0.57
C LEU A 562 -10.55 -18.06 -0.40
N GLY A 563 -10.70 -16.84 0.14
CA GLY A 563 -10.57 -15.59 -0.61
C GLY A 563 -11.79 -15.15 -1.44
N ARG A 564 -12.78 -16.03 -1.68
CA ARG A 564 -14.01 -15.67 -2.41
C ARG A 564 -14.68 -14.45 -1.80
N VAL A 565 -14.90 -13.41 -2.61
CA VAL A 565 -15.59 -12.19 -2.19
C VAL A 565 -17.10 -12.42 -2.27
N GLU A 566 -17.79 -12.07 -1.20
CA GLU A 566 -19.25 -12.17 -1.14
C GLU A 566 -19.90 -11.18 -2.11
N ARG A 567 -20.89 -11.68 -2.85
CA ARG A 567 -21.63 -10.90 -3.85
C ARG A 567 -23.13 -11.09 -3.67
N THR A 568 -23.86 -10.01 -3.87
CA THR A 568 -25.32 -9.96 -3.84
C THR A 568 -25.89 -9.87 -5.25
N ASN A 569 -27.05 -10.49 -5.47
CA ASN A 569 -27.79 -10.42 -6.73
C ASN A 569 -26.99 -10.81 -8.00
N VAL A 570 -26.19 -11.87 -7.89
CA VAL A 570 -25.47 -12.50 -9.00
C VAL A 570 -25.92 -13.94 -9.21
N THR A 571 -25.72 -14.46 -10.42
CA THR A 571 -25.89 -15.88 -10.73
C THR A 571 -24.54 -16.47 -11.16
N TRP A 572 -24.13 -17.57 -10.52
CA TRP A 572 -22.91 -18.32 -10.85
C TRP A 572 -23.21 -19.46 -11.82
N ASP A 573 -22.28 -19.74 -12.72
CA ASP A 573 -22.32 -20.92 -13.58
C ASP A 573 -21.38 -22.05 -13.11
N SER A 574 -21.41 -23.20 -13.80
CA SER A 574 -20.58 -24.36 -13.48
C SER A 574 -19.10 -24.18 -13.79
N GLN A 575 -18.70 -23.08 -14.44
CA GLN A 575 -17.33 -22.77 -14.84
C GLN A 575 -16.71 -21.68 -13.94
N ASN A 576 -17.28 -21.47 -12.75
CA ASN A 576 -16.81 -20.51 -11.75
C ASN A 576 -16.78 -19.06 -12.28
N ARG A 577 -17.77 -18.72 -13.12
CA ARG A 577 -18.05 -17.37 -13.60
C ARG A 577 -19.36 -16.91 -13.01
N PHE A 578 -19.57 -15.60 -12.99
CA PHE A 578 -20.82 -15.03 -12.51
C PHE A 578 -21.31 -13.91 -13.39
N ARG A 579 -22.61 -13.63 -13.35
CA ARG A 579 -23.20 -12.42 -13.94
C ARG A 579 -24.04 -11.67 -12.90
N PRO A 580 -24.03 -10.33 -12.90
CA PRO A 580 -25.08 -9.56 -12.25
C PRO A 580 -26.46 -9.92 -12.83
N ASN A 581 -27.48 -9.98 -11.96
CA ASN A 581 -28.86 -10.20 -12.40
C ASN A 581 -29.53 -8.92 -12.91
N ASN A 582 -29.05 -7.77 -12.43
CA ASN A 582 -29.46 -6.44 -12.89
C ASN A 582 -28.36 -5.82 -13.76
N ASP A 583 -28.73 -4.85 -14.60
CA ASP A 583 -27.78 -4.14 -15.46
C ASP A 583 -26.89 -3.16 -14.68
N VAL A 584 -25.93 -3.72 -13.96
CA VAL A 584 -24.90 -3.01 -13.19
C VAL A 584 -23.52 -3.59 -13.49
N GLU A 585 -22.48 -2.86 -13.09
CA GLU A 585 -21.10 -3.38 -13.07
C GLU A 585 -20.89 -4.31 -11.88
N GLU A 586 -19.93 -5.23 -11.97
CA GLU A 586 -19.68 -6.22 -10.91
C GLU A 586 -19.38 -5.59 -9.56
N SER A 587 -18.71 -4.44 -9.53
CA SER A 587 -18.35 -3.73 -8.31
C SER A 587 -19.58 -3.30 -7.50
N ALA A 588 -20.74 -3.11 -8.14
CA ALA A 588 -21.99 -2.81 -7.45
C ALA A 588 -22.64 -4.03 -6.76
N THR A 589 -22.06 -5.22 -6.93
CA THR A 589 -22.57 -6.47 -6.32
C THR A 589 -21.90 -6.81 -5.01
N ARG A 590 -20.88 -6.05 -4.59
CA ARG A 590 -20.07 -6.29 -3.39
C ARG A 590 -19.82 -5.00 -2.62
N GLU A 591 -19.57 -5.11 -1.32
CA GLU A 591 -19.24 -3.96 -0.46
C GLU A 591 -17.72 -3.71 -0.37
N THR A 592 -16.91 -4.77 -0.51
CA THR A 592 -15.46 -4.71 -0.37
C THR A 592 -14.78 -4.52 -1.71
N GLY A 593 -13.82 -3.60 -1.77
CA GLY A 593 -12.91 -3.36 -2.90
C GLY A 593 -11.85 -4.46 -3.06
N TYR A 594 -11.11 -4.40 -4.16
CA TYR A 594 -9.85 -5.15 -4.29
C TYR A 594 -8.68 -4.22 -3.99
N ALA A 595 -7.75 -4.69 -3.17
CA ALA A 595 -6.45 -4.06 -3.01
C ALA A 595 -5.42 -4.88 -3.79
N LEU A 596 -4.52 -4.22 -4.52
CA LEU A 596 -3.32 -4.87 -5.08
C LEU A 596 -2.26 -5.07 -3.99
N ASP A 597 -2.71 -5.64 -2.88
CA ASP A 597 -1.92 -5.92 -1.69
C ASP A 597 -2.23 -7.34 -1.21
N TRP A 598 -1.34 -7.88 -0.39
CA TRP A 598 -1.46 -9.22 0.16
C TRP A 598 -2.55 -9.29 1.22
N VAL A 599 -3.65 -9.96 0.89
CA VAL A 599 -4.68 -10.33 1.85
C VAL A 599 -4.38 -11.69 2.47
N PHE A 600 -4.86 -11.92 3.67
CA PHE A 600 -4.70 -13.19 4.38
C PHE A 600 -6.03 -13.93 4.38
N ALA A 601 -6.04 -15.15 3.86
CA ALA A 601 -7.21 -15.99 3.79
C ALA A 601 -7.01 -17.25 4.67
N HIS A 602 -8.02 -17.59 5.46
CA HIS A 602 -7.83 -18.47 6.62
C HIS A 602 -8.67 -19.75 6.59
N TRP A 603 -8.06 -20.89 6.93
CA TRP A 603 -8.74 -22.13 7.28
C TRP A 603 -8.51 -22.47 8.75
N LYS A 604 -9.45 -22.02 9.60
CA LYS A 604 -9.57 -22.41 11.02
C LYS A 604 -10.01 -23.87 11.20
N ASP A 605 -9.51 -24.54 12.24
CA ASP A 605 -9.72 -25.98 12.49
C ASP A 605 -9.03 -26.81 11.41
N LEU A 606 -7.76 -26.49 11.16
CA LEU A 606 -6.99 -27.14 10.12
C LEU A 606 -6.86 -28.64 10.43
N PRO A 607 -7.26 -29.54 9.51
CA PRO A 607 -7.34 -30.98 9.77
C PRO A 607 -5.97 -31.66 9.65
N ILE A 608 -5.01 -31.26 10.49
CA ILE A 608 -3.64 -31.79 10.53
C ILE A 608 -3.29 -32.30 11.94
N ASN A 609 -2.24 -33.10 12.02
CA ASN A 609 -1.66 -33.54 13.29
C ASN A 609 -0.25 -32.98 13.43
N ALA A 610 0.10 -32.49 14.62
CA ALA A 610 1.44 -31.99 14.90
C ALA A 610 2.51 -33.06 14.64
N GLY A 611 3.63 -32.66 14.05
CA GLY A 611 4.77 -33.52 13.73
C GLY A 611 4.51 -34.52 12.61
N ILE A 612 3.36 -34.48 11.92
CA ILE A 612 3.03 -35.35 10.79
C ILE A 612 3.02 -34.52 9.51
N GLU A 613 3.91 -34.87 8.58
CA GLU A 613 3.94 -34.28 7.24
C GLU A 613 2.58 -34.48 6.57
N THR A 614 1.98 -33.39 6.11
CA THR A 614 0.68 -33.37 5.45
C THR A 614 0.78 -32.58 4.16
N THR A 615 0.21 -33.12 3.08
CA THR A 615 0.10 -32.40 1.81
C THR A 615 -1.04 -31.39 1.88
N VAL A 616 -0.71 -30.11 1.72
CA VAL A 616 -1.63 -29.01 1.48
C VAL A 616 -1.68 -28.77 -0.02
N THR A 617 -2.80 -29.15 -0.65
CA THR A 617 -3.03 -28.95 -2.09
C THR A 617 -3.80 -27.65 -2.30
N ILE A 618 -3.23 -26.71 -3.04
CA ILE A 618 -3.87 -25.46 -3.42
C ILE A 618 -4.29 -25.52 -4.89
N ARG A 619 -5.56 -25.24 -5.14
CA ARG A 619 -6.16 -25.16 -6.47
C ARG A 619 -6.56 -23.72 -6.75
N PRO A 620 -5.90 -23.02 -7.70
CA PRO A 620 -6.32 -21.69 -8.13
C PRO A 620 -7.67 -21.79 -8.86
N LEU A 621 -8.77 -21.67 -8.11
CA LEU A 621 -10.13 -21.71 -8.65
C LEU A 621 -10.31 -20.61 -9.69
N ASP A 622 -9.79 -19.45 -9.36
CA ASP A 622 -9.75 -18.29 -10.21
C ASP A 622 -8.39 -18.20 -10.89
N HIS A 623 -8.38 -17.76 -12.14
CA HIS A 623 -7.12 -17.39 -12.79
C HIS A 623 -6.64 -16.04 -12.24
N ASP A 624 -5.35 -15.75 -12.37
CA ASP A 624 -4.73 -14.49 -11.96
C ASP A 624 -4.91 -14.11 -10.48
N VAL A 625 -5.35 -15.02 -9.61
CA VAL A 625 -5.12 -14.90 -8.18
C VAL A 625 -3.65 -15.24 -7.91
N TRP A 626 -2.92 -14.35 -7.24
CA TRP A 626 -1.54 -14.65 -6.88
C TRP A 626 -1.51 -15.21 -5.48
N ILE A 627 -0.79 -16.30 -5.29
CA ILE A 627 -0.71 -17.06 -4.05
C ILE A 627 0.68 -16.82 -3.46
N GLY A 628 0.73 -16.37 -2.21
CA GLY A 628 1.95 -16.06 -1.48
C GLY A 628 2.33 -17.19 -0.52
N ARG A 629 2.81 -16.82 0.67
CA ARG A 629 3.24 -17.76 1.71
C ARG A 629 2.06 -18.59 2.22
N GLN A 630 2.38 -19.82 2.60
CA GLN A 630 1.50 -20.72 3.34
C GLN A 630 2.00 -20.78 4.77
N LEU A 631 1.15 -20.44 5.75
CA LEU A 631 1.53 -20.41 7.15
C LEU A 631 0.58 -21.28 7.98
N ILE A 632 1.13 -22.21 8.75
CA ILE A 632 0.39 -22.99 9.73
C ILE A 632 0.74 -22.46 11.10
N GLY A 633 -0.22 -21.84 11.76
CA GLY A 633 -0.05 -21.26 13.09
C GLY A 633 -1.08 -21.77 14.10
N ASP A 634 -0.95 -21.28 15.33
CA ASP A 634 -1.91 -21.54 16.40
C ASP A 634 -3.31 -21.08 15.98
N ARG A 635 -4.32 -21.89 16.28
CA ARG A 635 -5.70 -21.63 15.89
C ARG A 635 -6.21 -20.27 16.36
N ASP A 636 -5.91 -19.89 17.59
CA ASP A 636 -6.52 -18.74 18.27
C ASP A 636 -5.67 -17.47 18.18
N GLY A 637 -4.47 -17.56 17.59
CA GLY A 637 -3.62 -16.38 17.47
C GLY A 637 -2.22 -16.63 16.97
N PHE A 638 -1.86 -15.99 15.87
CA PHE A 638 -0.46 -15.81 15.48
C PHE A 638 -0.26 -14.50 14.74
N SER A 639 0.99 -14.03 14.73
CA SER A 639 1.35 -12.72 14.19
C SER A 639 2.60 -12.73 13.35
N GLU A 640 2.64 -11.86 12.34
CA GLU A 640 3.87 -11.36 11.74
C GLU A 640 4.27 -10.06 12.45
N VAL A 641 5.53 -9.96 12.82
CA VAL A 641 6.05 -8.84 13.63
C VAL A 641 7.22 -8.21 12.93
N TRP A 642 7.23 -6.87 12.84
CA TRP A 642 8.35 -6.08 12.36
C TRP A 642 8.76 -5.07 13.41
N PHE A 643 10.06 -4.92 13.65
CA PHE A 643 10.60 -4.05 14.68
C PHE A 643 12.02 -3.59 14.37
N THR A 644 12.39 -2.43 14.90
CA THR A 644 13.73 -1.84 14.74
C THR A 644 14.60 -2.09 15.96
N ASP A 645 15.88 -2.36 15.73
CA ASP A 645 16.90 -2.45 16.77
C ASP A 645 18.01 -1.39 16.58
N ALA A 646 18.97 -1.36 17.50
CA ALA A 646 20.08 -0.42 17.45
C ALA A 646 20.85 -0.45 16.11
N GLN A 647 21.03 -1.65 15.52
CA GLN A 647 21.74 -1.79 14.23
C GLN A 647 20.96 -1.16 13.07
N THR A 648 19.64 -1.32 13.07
CA THR A 648 18.76 -0.71 12.07
C THR A 648 18.93 0.81 12.07
N ILE A 649 18.88 1.42 13.27
CA ILE A 649 18.97 2.87 13.42
C ILE A 649 20.36 3.39 13.04
N VAL A 650 21.44 2.75 13.51
CA VAL A 650 22.82 3.17 13.20
C VAL A 650 23.12 3.04 11.71
N HIS A 651 22.60 1.99 11.04
CA HIS A 651 22.74 1.84 9.60
C HIS A 651 22.14 3.04 8.85
N TRP A 652 20.89 3.37 9.15
CA TRP A 652 20.19 4.46 8.47
C TRP A 652 20.70 5.84 8.83
N LEU A 653 21.13 6.05 10.09
CA LEU A 653 21.84 7.28 10.47
C LEU A 653 23.15 7.44 9.70
N GLY A 654 23.91 6.37 9.52
CA GLY A 654 25.13 6.39 8.72
C GLY A 654 24.86 6.84 7.29
N ARG A 655 23.84 6.26 6.65
CA ARG A 655 23.42 6.64 5.29
C ARG A 655 22.86 8.07 5.23
N ALA A 656 22.01 8.47 6.17
CA ALA A 656 21.49 9.83 6.30
C ALA A 656 22.61 10.88 6.15
N VAL A 657 23.70 10.70 6.90
CA VAL A 657 24.81 11.64 6.91
C VAL A 657 25.74 11.47 5.71
N LEU A 658 26.09 10.23 5.33
CA LEU A 658 27.11 9.97 4.31
C LEU A 658 26.59 10.08 2.87
N ASP A 659 25.37 9.61 2.62
CA ASP A 659 24.80 9.53 1.27
C ASP A 659 24.12 10.85 0.88
N TRP A 660 23.43 11.50 1.83
CA TRP A 660 22.63 12.70 1.56
C TRP A 660 23.11 13.97 2.28
N GLY A 661 24.07 13.88 3.19
CA GLY A 661 24.54 15.05 3.96
C GLY A 661 23.49 15.62 4.91
N LEU A 662 22.55 14.79 5.37
CA LEU A 662 21.52 15.22 6.32
C LEU A 662 22.13 15.64 7.65
N GLN A 663 21.40 16.47 8.40
CA GLN A 663 21.83 16.93 9.72
C GLN A 663 21.97 15.77 10.73
N GLY A 664 21.14 14.74 10.58
CA GLY A 664 21.12 13.57 11.45
C GLY A 664 19.83 12.78 11.33
N CYS A 665 19.37 12.19 12.44
CA CYS A 665 18.12 11.44 12.51
C CYS A 665 17.15 12.02 13.55
N ALA A 666 15.88 11.71 13.36
CA ALA A 666 14.79 12.03 14.27
C ALA A 666 14.12 10.72 14.70
N LEU A 667 14.17 10.40 16.00
CA LEU A 667 13.76 9.13 16.56
C LEU A 667 12.35 9.20 17.15
N TRP A 668 11.44 8.40 16.62
CA TRP A 668 10.03 8.42 17.01
C TRP A 668 9.59 7.14 17.73
N SER A 669 9.18 7.16 19.00
CA SER A 669 9.43 8.18 20.01
C SER A 669 10.19 7.55 21.18
N LEU A 670 10.77 8.37 22.05
CA LEU A 670 11.68 7.91 23.10
C LEU A 670 11.00 6.91 24.06
N GLY A 671 11.76 5.92 24.53
CA GLY A 671 11.33 4.90 25.49
C GLY A 671 10.78 3.61 24.87
N GLN A 672 10.78 3.50 23.55
CA GLN A 672 10.32 2.32 22.80
C GLN A 672 11.48 1.48 22.24
N GLU A 673 12.65 2.12 22.10
CA GLU A 673 13.84 1.60 21.44
C GLU A 673 14.55 0.49 22.20
N ASP A 674 15.41 -0.24 21.49
CA ASP A 674 16.52 -0.99 22.07
C ASP A 674 17.49 -0.02 22.78
N ILE A 675 17.60 -0.08 24.11
CA ILE A 675 18.43 0.87 24.88
C ILE A 675 19.90 0.91 24.44
N ARG A 676 20.40 -0.19 23.85
CA ARG A 676 21.76 -0.28 23.29
C ARG A 676 21.99 0.68 22.13
N LEU A 677 20.91 1.21 21.54
CA LEU A 677 20.96 2.29 20.58
C LEU A 677 21.84 3.44 21.08
N HIS A 678 21.65 3.86 22.33
CA HIS A 678 22.35 5.01 22.88
C HIS A 678 23.86 4.77 22.95
N GLU A 679 24.31 3.56 23.29
CA GLU A 679 25.72 3.17 23.24
C GLU A 679 26.26 3.17 21.82
N ALA A 680 25.50 2.59 20.88
CA ALA A 680 25.86 2.49 19.48
C ALA A 680 26.00 3.87 18.80
N LEU A 681 25.18 4.85 19.21
CA LEU A 681 25.27 6.24 18.73
C LEU A 681 26.60 6.93 19.07
N ALA A 682 27.32 6.51 20.12
CA ALA A 682 28.69 6.99 20.39
C ALA A 682 29.79 6.05 19.90
N GLY A 683 29.48 5.12 19.00
CA GLY A 683 30.45 4.16 18.49
C GLY A 683 30.82 3.06 19.50
N GLY A 684 29.99 2.86 20.53
CA GLY A 684 30.11 1.75 21.48
C GLY A 684 29.82 0.39 20.83
N LEU A 685 30.24 -0.68 21.50
CA LEU A 685 29.88 -2.05 21.10
C LEU A 685 28.39 -2.32 21.40
N LEU A 686 27.85 -3.39 20.84
CA LEU A 686 26.50 -3.89 21.15
C LEU A 686 26.60 -5.17 22.01
N PRO A 687 26.95 -5.06 23.30
CA PRO A 687 27.13 -6.22 24.14
C PRO A 687 25.84 -7.06 24.25
N PRO A 688 25.92 -8.41 24.21
CA PRO A 688 24.75 -9.27 24.43
C PRO A 688 24.09 -9.10 25.81
N GLU A 689 24.88 -8.75 26.83
CA GLU A 689 24.44 -8.58 28.22
C GLU A 689 23.44 -7.43 28.42
N SER A 690 23.52 -6.36 27.62
CA SER A 690 22.59 -5.22 27.68
C SER A 690 21.30 -5.43 26.88
N LYS A 691 21.04 -6.64 26.37
CA LYS A 691 19.77 -7.00 25.73
C LYS A 691 18.59 -7.11 26.70
N ARG A 692 18.86 -7.14 28.01
CA ARG A 692 17.88 -7.26 29.09
C ARG A 692 17.81 -5.94 29.85
N LEU A 693 16.60 -5.47 30.17
CA LEU A 693 16.40 -4.29 31.04
C LEU A 693 15.99 -4.71 32.47
N ASP A 694 16.03 -6.00 32.76
CA ASP A 694 15.45 -6.65 33.92
C ASP A 694 16.51 -7.13 34.95
N GLU A 695 17.66 -6.45 35.00
CA GLU A 695 18.44 -6.33 36.25
C GLU A 695 18.11 -5.04 36.99
#